data_AF-A0AA96XFM5-F1
#
_entry.id   AF-A0AA96XFM5-F1
#
_cell.length_a   1.000
_cell.length_b   1.000
_cell.length_c   1.000
_cell.angle_alpha   90.00
_cell.angle_beta   90.00
_cell.angle_gamma   90.00
#
_symmetry.space_group_name_H-M   'P 1'
#
loop_
_entity.id
_entity.type
_entity.pdbx_description
1 polymer ?
#
loop_
_entity_poly.entity_id
_entity_poly.type
_entity_poly.pdbx_seq_one_letter_code
_entity_poly.pdbx_strand_id
1 'polypeptide(L)'
;MPPVFARRSDSNKIDVTHRQTLGELLDTNGLTGRLNDVALYNWGTLVPAEINRALIELVGCARPETDPLASLLDPALGPKPFIHKPEPWKPDAPLALDTAHTVQVRRRFPAPAVSIRKLTRWFLPSSGTCEAEYVLEGVASSADKVDFEVHAHGYHSLSPQGGQVACDTDATEGGSTHLFRRRKCYEVADRRPPAVAQKLPDWKGESEATQGVLKREGTGTFIHHGCAPYDVLVRYYKDDRDNAAKILLTPFAPRWKPVKGADPELDEDTLSVSWELQGDHGKLKRGQLVVWDKDDNVVFFAPLDEQQLRTRMRYEFLKDARKTWDKAAIRRDQLPYRVQLQAHSDEDEPLGLALAVMPTQVRAFDYAQVQFIAFNVKPGTKPRVPGPGIDYLGDADPDVDIQTRCDVMKDAIRLAAADGHIRPEENVLKLFMAPEFYFRGKDGGYPVEKLWDVTRQLRQETDKPEYADWLFVFGSAIGYLPHEELDAVTGAPTGTPLTHGGEGQVHAVLLEANTSGVDDVLKVALSRPPETTWKVRGIGQNHSLKAVATTLTPGEYQLTVDGKSGLVPGPIVLSEPVAWIDTVDQTGACTEVVVNSRVCSRIFIPSSGAAPAAPWKLRTGSEEDDIKGCVPLGAGRYRLTLANKKVGFASGSAELVEPRSTEVFNVVMVQKGWPAPLLSQGLKGAAVYKEYVSAIDFVGPNSHNANAWFDATGLGRRIEIHGGTDRLALPTEGSTDVPAASPNRVGLGATWLNRPNRVGSEINLSGDGGGSVVTVDGVTLGLEVCLDHAMNRLDLFYHGGTAPFPLRAAAPGAVAGDPRVQVQLIPSFGMSIGRGKLCTWIGGPQPGLVFNVDGQRCASVARVTDGAYSCDDHPAMHATVPGLCTQDKELRWCVGCNKTRSAPGDCPTHGPTEARHLCGYAWQRWQCGVVGCTNTMPCLAHPYPPAPPPLGFNWCLKCSKEFPVGLPCSTCGGPPAPCPESYRVGTTCSKHTPALPQRCNAPLVSMGRSIATVGGPTQVNSSHDPAFFDEGGHVLVYSAQVLPRPDVF
;
A
#
# COMPACT_ATOMS: atom_id res chain seq x y z
N MET A 1 30.48 35.80 -51.84
CA MET A 1 29.59 36.32 -50.78
C MET A 1 28.41 35.37 -50.63
N PRO A 2 27.87 35.18 -49.42
CA PRO A 2 26.57 34.52 -49.27
C PRO A 2 25.54 35.25 -50.15
N PRO A 3 24.57 34.54 -50.75
CA PRO A 3 23.51 35.20 -51.49
C PRO A 3 22.76 36.17 -50.59
N VAL A 4 22.59 37.41 -51.06
CA VAL A 4 21.79 38.44 -50.38
C VAL A 4 20.37 38.34 -50.92
N PHE A 5 19.41 38.10 -50.02
CA PHE A 5 18.01 37.93 -50.37
C PHE A 5 17.18 39.16 -49.99
N ALA A 6 16.04 39.33 -50.66
CA ALA A 6 15.06 40.37 -50.34
C ALA A 6 14.53 40.22 -48.90
N ARG A 7 13.93 41.29 -48.36
CA ARG A 7 13.35 41.25 -47.01
C ARG A 7 12.20 40.23 -46.96
N ARG A 8 12.10 39.48 -45.86
CA ARG A 8 11.03 38.48 -45.65
C ARG A 8 9.62 39.09 -45.61
N SER A 9 9.50 40.38 -45.29
CA SER A 9 8.22 41.12 -45.41
C SER A 9 7.74 41.22 -46.85
N ASP A 10 8.69 41.19 -47.80
CA ASP A 10 8.46 41.46 -49.22
C ASP A 10 8.50 40.15 -50.04
N SER A 11 8.89 39.03 -49.42
CA SER A 11 9.04 37.72 -50.08
C SER A 11 7.71 36.99 -50.25
N ASN A 12 7.58 36.28 -51.37
CA ASN A 12 6.50 35.33 -51.57
C ASN A 12 6.55 34.19 -50.55
N LYS A 13 5.38 33.77 -50.07
CA LYS A 13 5.22 32.61 -49.17
C LYS A 13 4.87 31.37 -50.00
N ILE A 14 5.43 30.23 -49.62
CA ILE A 14 5.11 28.92 -50.16
C ILE A 14 4.35 28.19 -49.05
N ASP A 15 3.06 28.00 -49.25
CA ASP A 15 2.21 27.30 -48.29
C ASP A 15 2.53 25.81 -48.27
N VAL A 16 2.52 25.23 -47.07
CA VAL A 16 2.79 23.81 -46.86
C VAL A 16 1.56 23.00 -47.25
N THR A 17 1.78 21.94 -48.03
CA THR A 17 0.73 20.98 -48.40
C THR A 17 0.79 19.76 -47.48
N HIS A 18 -0.37 19.33 -46.96
CA HIS A 18 -0.47 18.15 -46.10
C HIS A 18 0.06 16.90 -46.81
N ARG A 19 0.92 16.13 -46.12
CA ARG A 19 1.57 14.89 -46.61
C ARG A 19 2.49 15.06 -47.82
N GLN A 20 2.97 16.28 -48.07
CA GLN A 20 4.05 16.51 -49.02
C GLN A 20 5.39 16.50 -48.29
N THR A 21 6.42 15.92 -48.87
CA THR A 21 7.79 16.05 -48.36
C THR A 21 8.33 17.46 -48.61
N LEU A 22 9.33 17.90 -47.84
CA LEU A 22 9.98 19.19 -48.13
C LEU A 22 10.56 19.22 -49.55
N GLY A 23 11.17 18.13 -50.02
CA GLY A 23 11.73 18.02 -51.36
C GLY A 23 10.68 18.26 -52.45
N GLU A 24 9.54 17.57 -52.37
CA GLU A 24 8.43 17.75 -53.31
C GLU A 24 7.85 19.17 -53.26
N LEU A 25 7.78 19.78 -52.08
CA LEU A 25 7.32 21.16 -51.91
C LEU A 25 8.27 22.13 -52.62
N LEU A 26 9.58 21.93 -52.48
CA LEU A 26 10.59 22.75 -53.16
C LEU A 26 10.54 22.55 -54.68
N ASP A 27 10.40 21.31 -55.15
CA ASP A 27 10.35 20.99 -56.58
C ASP A 27 9.17 21.65 -57.28
N THR A 28 7.97 21.53 -56.68
CA THR A 28 6.73 22.12 -57.22
C THR A 28 6.79 23.65 -57.29
N ASN A 29 7.67 24.28 -56.49
CA ASN A 29 7.82 25.73 -56.41
C ASN A 29 9.07 26.28 -57.14
N GLY A 30 9.73 25.45 -57.96
CA GLY A 30 10.91 25.84 -58.75
C GLY A 30 12.17 26.05 -57.92
N LEU A 31 12.28 25.33 -56.80
CA LEU A 31 13.41 25.38 -55.87
C LEU A 31 14.15 24.04 -55.79
N THR A 32 14.02 23.18 -56.80
CA THR A 32 14.76 21.90 -56.92
C THR A 32 16.25 22.10 -56.69
N GLY A 33 16.82 21.32 -55.77
CA GLY A 33 18.24 21.40 -55.41
C GLY A 33 18.66 22.66 -54.65
N ARG A 34 17.72 23.54 -54.26
CA ARG A 34 18.00 24.82 -53.57
C ARG A 34 17.75 24.81 -52.06
N LEU A 35 17.86 23.64 -51.41
CA LEU A 35 17.70 23.52 -49.95
C LEU A 35 18.57 24.52 -49.18
N ASN A 36 19.83 24.69 -49.58
CA ASN A 36 20.78 25.57 -48.89
C ASN A 36 20.30 27.02 -48.86
N ASP A 37 19.75 27.52 -49.96
CA ASP A 37 19.23 28.89 -50.05
C ASP A 37 17.97 29.06 -49.20
N VAL A 38 17.08 28.08 -49.26
CA VAL A 38 15.85 28.04 -48.44
C VAL A 38 16.20 28.02 -46.96
N ALA A 39 17.12 27.15 -46.55
CA ALA A 39 17.49 26.92 -45.16
C ALA A 39 18.22 28.12 -44.54
N LEU A 40 19.16 28.73 -45.27
CA LEU A 40 19.82 29.96 -44.82
C LEU A 40 18.85 31.13 -44.73
N TYR A 41 17.92 31.27 -45.68
CA TYR A 41 16.97 32.38 -45.71
C TYR A 41 15.90 32.28 -44.62
N ASN A 42 15.38 31.07 -44.39
CA ASN A 42 14.30 30.85 -43.43
C ASN A 42 14.80 30.69 -41.99
N TRP A 43 15.90 29.94 -41.80
CA TRP A 43 16.33 29.46 -40.48
C TRP A 43 17.80 29.76 -40.16
N GLY A 44 18.53 30.42 -41.07
CA GLY A 44 19.92 30.84 -40.82
C GLY A 44 20.93 29.69 -40.77
N THR A 45 20.56 28.49 -41.24
CA THR A 45 21.35 27.27 -41.04
C THR A 45 21.42 26.38 -42.27
N LEU A 46 22.45 25.53 -42.31
CA LEU A 46 22.63 24.43 -43.26
C LEU A 46 22.70 23.06 -42.56
N VAL A 47 22.55 23.01 -41.23
CA VAL A 47 22.65 21.75 -40.48
C VAL A 47 21.30 21.04 -40.54
N PRO A 48 21.25 19.80 -41.03
CA PRO A 48 20.00 19.03 -41.15
C PRO A 48 19.15 18.98 -39.88
N ALA A 49 19.77 18.75 -38.72
CA ALA A 49 19.05 18.68 -37.45
C ALA A 49 18.34 19.98 -37.08
N GLU A 50 19.00 21.13 -37.28
CA GLU A 50 18.42 22.45 -37.00
C GLU A 50 17.31 22.82 -38.02
N ILE A 51 17.47 22.38 -39.28
CA ILE A 51 16.41 22.50 -40.29
C ILE A 51 15.19 21.71 -39.85
N ASN A 52 15.35 20.44 -39.47
CA ASN A 52 14.26 19.60 -39.00
C ASN A 52 13.59 20.16 -37.74
N ARG A 53 14.35 20.71 -36.80
CA ARG A 53 13.80 21.43 -35.64
C ARG A 53 12.89 22.56 -36.07
N ALA A 54 13.35 23.40 -36.99
CA ALA A 54 12.55 24.51 -37.50
C ALA A 54 11.32 24.05 -38.28
N LEU A 55 11.41 22.93 -39.01
CA LEU A 55 10.26 22.29 -39.64
C LEU A 55 9.23 21.83 -38.60
N ILE A 56 9.67 21.19 -37.52
CA ILE A 56 8.79 20.69 -36.44
C ILE A 56 8.11 21.86 -35.71
N GLU A 57 8.88 22.87 -35.32
CA GLU A 57 8.41 23.93 -34.42
C GLU A 57 7.69 25.07 -35.14
N LEU A 58 8.01 25.34 -36.41
CA LEU A 58 7.53 26.53 -37.13
C LEU A 58 6.61 26.19 -38.27
N VAL A 59 7.02 25.25 -39.11
CA VAL A 59 6.37 24.96 -40.39
C VAL A 59 5.27 23.93 -40.24
N GLY A 60 5.49 22.92 -39.41
CA GLY A 60 4.63 21.76 -39.25
C GLY A 60 5.19 20.54 -39.97
N CYS A 61 5.66 19.56 -39.19
CA CYS A 61 6.24 18.32 -39.68
C CYS A 61 5.61 17.13 -38.95
N ALA A 62 5.05 16.20 -39.73
CA ALA A 62 4.44 14.98 -39.22
C ALA A 62 5.47 13.86 -39.00
N ARG A 63 6.48 13.79 -39.85
CA ARG A 63 7.54 12.78 -39.76
C ARG A 63 8.89 13.38 -40.16
N PRO A 64 9.74 13.77 -39.21
CA PRO A 64 11.08 14.24 -39.51
C PRO A 64 11.97 13.07 -39.95
N GLU A 65 12.81 13.30 -40.95
CA GLU A 65 13.80 12.35 -41.46
C GLU A 65 15.21 12.91 -41.31
N THR A 66 16.24 12.05 -41.32
CA THR A 66 17.63 12.53 -41.20
C THR A 66 18.00 13.51 -42.32
N ASP A 67 17.54 13.24 -43.54
CA ASP A 67 17.55 14.20 -44.64
C ASP A 67 16.28 15.07 -44.57
N PRO A 68 16.40 16.40 -44.37
CA PRO A 68 15.25 17.28 -44.28
C PRO A 68 14.37 17.27 -45.54
N LEU A 69 14.92 16.93 -46.71
CA LEU A 69 14.13 16.83 -47.95
C LEU A 69 13.09 15.70 -47.89
N ALA A 70 13.37 14.63 -47.14
CA ALA A 70 12.48 13.50 -46.97
C ALA A 70 11.45 13.70 -45.85
N SER A 71 11.61 14.75 -45.03
CA SER A 71 10.70 15.07 -43.93
C SER A 71 9.29 15.37 -44.45
N LEU A 72 8.30 14.67 -43.89
CA LEU A 72 6.90 14.80 -44.27
C LEU A 72 6.25 15.97 -43.56
N LEU A 73 5.68 16.90 -44.31
CA LEU A 73 5.10 18.13 -43.78
C LEU A 73 3.60 17.98 -43.49
N ASP A 74 3.15 18.74 -42.50
CA ASP A 74 1.74 18.83 -42.15
C ASP A 74 1.41 20.24 -41.64
N PRO A 75 0.63 21.04 -42.40
CA PRO A 75 0.33 22.42 -42.04
C PRO A 75 -0.47 22.54 -40.74
N ALA A 76 -1.16 21.48 -40.28
CA ALA A 76 -1.90 21.50 -39.02
C ALA A 76 -0.99 21.54 -37.78
N LEU A 77 0.30 21.21 -37.94
CA LEU A 77 1.25 21.04 -36.84
C LEU A 77 2.12 22.27 -36.56
N GLY A 78 2.17 23.23 -37.49
CA GLY A 78 3.05 24.40 -37.40
C GLY A 78 2.28 25.70 -37.18
N PRO A 79 2.79 26.63 -36.35
CA PRO A 79 2.20 27.96 -36.20
C PRO A 79 2.35 28.85 -37.44
N LYS A 80 3.26 28.50 -38.35
CA LYS A 80 3.54 29.20 -39.61
C LYS A 80 3.63 28.17 -40.74
N PRO A 81 2.51 27.65 -41.27
CA PRO A 81 2.49 26.57 -42.25
C PRO A 81 2.89 27.04 -43.66
N PHE A 82 3.99 27.77 -43.74
CA PHE A 82 4.58 28.29 -44.96
C PHE A 82 6.09 28.48 -44.76
N ILE A 83 6.83 28.45 -45.87
CA ILE A 83 8.22 28.91 -45.92
C ILE A 83 8.31 30.14 -46.81
N HIS A 84 9.30 30.99 -46.55
CA HIS A 84 9.57 32.14 -47.43
C HIS A 84 10.41 31.71 -48.62
N LYS A 85 10.00 32.12 -49.82
CA LYS A 85 10.75 31.89 -51.05
C LYS A 85 12.02 32.76 -51.06
N PRO A 86 13.22 32.17 -51.22
CA PRO A 86 14.46 32.94 -51.26
C PRO A 86 14.59 33.68 -52.60
N GLU A 87 14.26 34.96 -52.60
CA GLU A 87 14.37 35.84 -53.77
C GLU A 87 15.64 36.70 -53.68
N PRO A 88 16.51 36.71 -54.70
CA PRO A 88 17.70 37.57 -54.69
C PRO A 88 17.31 39.03 -54.49
N TRP A 89 18.04 39.73 -53.62
CA TRP A 89 17.84 41.16 -53.41
C TRP A 89 18.14 41.92 -54.71
N LYS A 90 17.25 42.85 -55.07
CA LYS A 90 17.42 43.80 -56.16
C LYS A 90 17.25 45.21 -55.59
N PRO A 91 18.09 46.18 -55.98
CA PRO A 91 17.90 47.55 -55.56
C PRO A 91 16.66 48.15 -56.23
N ASP A 92 15.94 49.01 -55.52
CA ASP A 92 14.71 49.66 -56.05
C ASP A 92 15.01 50.55 -57.27
N ALA A 93 16.23 51.07 -57.37
CA ALA A 93 16.77 51.75 -58.53
C ALA A 93 18.16 51.19 -58.88
N PRO A 94 18.58 51.21 -60.15
CA PRO A 94 19.93 50.80 -60.53
C PRO A 94 20.99 51.55 -59.71
N LEU A 95 21.92 50.81 -59.11
CA LEU A 95 23.02 51.40 -58.36
C LEU A 95 23.93 52.18 -59.33
N ALA A 96 24.21 53.45 -59.01
CA ALA A 96 25.10 54.27 -59.82
C ALA A 96 26.50 53.62 -59.91
N LEU A 97 27.03 53.51 -61.12
CA LEU A 97 28.39 53.03 -61.37
C LEU A 97 29.42 53.99 -60.74
N ASP A 98 30.61 53.48 -60.45
CA ASP A 98 31.74 54.25 -59.87
C ASP A 98 31.44 54.97 -58.54
N THR A 99 30.34 54.59 -57.87
CA THR A 99 29.91 55.12 -56.57
C THR A 99 29.94 54.01 -55.53
N ALA A 100 30.48 54.30 -54.34
CA ALA A 100 30.43 53.36 -53.22
C ALA A 100 29.01 53.30 -52.63
N HIS A 101 28.43 52.11 -52.60
CA HIS A 101 27.11 51.85 -52.01
C HIS A 101 27.26 51.04 -50.72
N THR A 102 26.42 51.32 -49.72
CA THR A 102 26.35 50.52 -48.49
C THR A 102 25.05 49.71 -48.48
N VAL A 103 25.17 48.39 -48.44
CA VAL A 103 24.03 47.48 -48.30
C VAL A 103 23.99 46.97 -46.87
N GLN A 104 22.91 47.28 -46.15
CA GLN A 104 22.68 46.73 -44.81
C GLN A 104 22.03 45.35 -44.92
N VAL A 105 22.74 44.33 -44.43
CA VAL A 105 22.25 42.96 -44.40
C VAL A 105 21.99 42.53 -42.97
N ARG A 106 20.81 41.95 -42.72
CA ARG A 106 20.53 41.27 -41.46
C ARG A 106 20.86 39.79 -41.61
N ARG A 107 21.87 39.33 -40.87
CA ARG A 107 22.19 37.91 -40.78
C ARG A 107 21.16 37.21 -39.87
N ARG A 108 20.60 36.09 -40.34
CA ARG A 108 19.80 35.17 -39.52
C ARG A 108 20.73 34.19 -38.83
N PHE A 109 20.39 33.83 -37.60
CA PHE A 109 21.02 32.76 -36.86
C PHE A 109 19.98 31.69 -36.52
N PRO A 110 20.38 30.41 -36.45
CA PRO A 110 19.54 29.38 -35.86
C PRO A 110 19.29 29.70 -34.38
N ALA A 111 18.10 29.32 -33.89
CA ALA A 111 17.81 29.41 -32.47
C ALA A 111 18.77 28.53 -31.66
N PRO A 112 19.19 28.95 -30.45
CA PRO A 112 19.89 28.05 -29.54
C PRO A 112 18.94 26.92 -29.15
N ALA A 113 19.43 25.68 -29.14
CA ALA A 113 18.67 24.57 -28.57
C ALA A 113 19.59 23.58 -27.88
N VAL A 114 19.02 22.84 -26.94
CA VAL A 114 19.70 21.75 -26.25
C VAL A 114 18.76 20.54 -26.19
N SER A 115 19.32 19.35 -26.30
CA SER A 115 18.60 18.09 -26.20
C SER A 115 19.44 17.08 -25.43
N ILE A 116 18.82 16.38 -24.47
CA ILE A 116 19.40 15.19 -23.85
C ILE A 116 19.13 14.03 -24.82
N ARG A 117 20.20 13.35 -25.22
CA ARG A 117 20.18 12.22 -26.19
C ARG A 117 20.33 10.88 -25.52
N LYS A 118 20.98 10.85 -24.38
CA LYS A 118 21.14 9.67 -23.55
C LYS A 118 20.97 10.07 -22.11
N LEU A 119 20.20 9.29 -21.37
CA LEU A 119 20.11 9.38 -19.92
C LEU A 119 19.91 7.97 -19.39
N THR A 120 20.77 7.56 -18.45
CA THR A 120 20.80 6.20 -17.91
C THR A 120 19.43 5.78 -17.39
N ARG A 121 19.10 4.52 -17.67
CA ARG A 121 17.82 3.88 -17.37
C ARG A 121 17.56 3.86 -15.87
N TRP A 122 18.43 3.21 -15.11
CA TRP A 122 18.42 3.22 -13.65
C TRP A 122 19.86 3.01 -13.21
N PHE A 123 20.31 3.68 -12.14
CA PHE A 123 21.65 3.46 -11.60
C PHE A 123 21.63 3.41 -10.08
N LEU A 124 22.50 2.57 -9.54
CA LEU A 124 22.75 2.49 -8.11
C LEU A 124 23.94 3.40 -7.79
N PRO A 125 23.80 4.41 -6.91
CA PRO A 125 24.91 5.28 -6.53
C PRO A 125 26.18 4.53 -6.06
N SER A 126 25.99 3.38 -5.43
CA SER A 126 27.08 2.54 -4.90
C SER A 126 27.82 1.70 -5.96
N SER A 127 27.21 1.46 -7.12
CA SER A 127 27.76 0.53 -8.13
C SER A 127 27.72 1.05 -9.57
N GLY A 128 27.23 2.27 -9.80
CA GLY A 128 27.06 2.85 -11.14
C GLY A 128 27.10 4.38 -11.17
N THR A 129 27.07 4.91 -12.38
CA THR A 129 27.05 6.35 -12.68
C THR A 129 25.86 6.69 -13.57
N CYS A 130 25.34 7.91 -13.44
CA CYS A 130 24.40 8.46 -14.40
C CYS A 130 25.14 8.82 -15.69
N GLU A 131 25.14 7.92 -16.68
CA GLU A 131 25.54 8.29 -18.04
C GLU A 131 24.49 9.23 -18.62
N ALA A 132 24.91 10.42 -19.03
CA ALA A 132 24.07 11.38 -19.70
C ALA A 132 24.82 12.05 -20.85
N GLU A 133 24.15 12.21 -21.98
CA GLU A 133 24.68 12.85 -23.18
C GLU A 133 23.71 13.90 -23.70
N TYR A 134 24.23 15.01 -24.20
CA TYR A 134 23.46 16.11 -24.75
C TYR A 134 24.00 16.58 -26.10
N VAL A 135 23.16 17.24 -26.88
CA VAL A 135 23.52 17.91 -28.14
C VAL A 135 23.10 19.36 -28.06
N LEU A 136 23.99 20.24 -28.52
CA LEU A 136 23.73 21.68 -28.66
C LEU A 136 23.50 22.02 -30.13
N GLU A 137 22.58 22.95 -30.35
CA GLU A 137 22.27 23.55 -31.64
C GLU A 137 22.39 25.08 -31.53
N GLY A 138 22.64 25.77 -32.64
CA GLY A 138 22.74 27.23 -32.65
C GLY A 138 24.16 27.75 -32.95
N VAL A 139 24.50 28.90 -32.37
CA VAL A 139 25.83 29.55 -32.53
C VAL A 139 26.30 30.15 -31.21
N ALA A 140 27.62 30.16 -30.99
CA ALA A 140 28.24 30.65 -29.74
C ALA A 140 27.97 32.15 -29.43
N SER A 141 27.59 32.93 -30.45
CA SER A 141 27.19 34.32 -30.27
C SER A 141 25.86 34.46 -29.52
N SER A 142 24.98 33.46 -29.63
CA SER A 142 23.63 33.47 -29.03
C SER A 142 23.56 32.70 -27.72
N ALA A 143 24.42 31.71 -27.49
CA ALA A 143 24.58 30.99 -26.22
C ALA A 143 25.97 30.34 -26.22
N ASP A 144 26.68 30.32 -25.11
CA ASP A 144 28.07 29.79 -25.03
C ASP A 144 28.39 29.05 -23.73
N LYS A 145 27.48 29.05 -22.76
CA LYS A 145 27.66 28.41 -21.45
C LYS A 145 26.69 27.25 -21.30
N VAL A 146 27.19 26.11 -20.84
CA VAL A 146 26.37 24.95 -20.48
C VAL A 146 26.44 24.69 -18.98
N ASP A 147 25.28 24.52 -18.36
CA ASP A 147 25.15 24.03 -16.98
C ASP A 147 24.45 22.67 -16.96
N PHE A 148 24.76 21.89 -15.92
CA PHE A 148 24.11 20.62 -15.59
C PHE A 148 23.58 20.67 -14.16
N GLU A 149 22.30 20.35 -13.97
CA GLU A 149 21.65 20.28 -12.67
C GLU A 149 20.81 19.01 -12.54
N VAL A 150 20.66 18.52 -11.30
CA VAL A 150 19.73 17.44 -10.96
C VAL A 150 18.78 17.91 -9.86
N HIS A 151 17.49 17.63 -10.02
CA HIS A 151 16.44 18.03 -9.09
C HIS A 151 15.67 16.82 -8.57
N ALA A 152 15.26 16.88 -7.30
CA ALA A 152 14.39 15.88 -6.67
C ALA A 152 12.91 16.30 -6.73
N HIS A 153 12.04 15.29 -6.82
CA HIS A 153 10.60 15.45 -6.63
C HIS A 153 10.18 15.04 -5.21
N GLY A 154 9.20 15.71 -4.61
CA GLY A 154 8.64 15.33 -3.31
C GLY A 154 9.63 15.43 -2.13
N TYR A 155 10.57 16.37 -2.20
CA TYR A 155 11.61 16.55 -1.20
C TYR A 155 11.03 17.00 0.15
N HIS A 156 11.44 16.33 1.24
CA HIS A 156 10.92 16.59 2.58
C HIS A 156 12.00 16.48 3.65
N SER A 157 11.73 17.10 4.80
CA SER A 157 12.44 16.94 6.05
C SER A 157 11.58 16.08 6.99
N LEU A 158 12.23 15.39 7.92
CA LEU A 158 11.54 14.72 9.02
C LEU A 158 11.36 15.72 10.18
N SER A 159 10.14 15.86 10.69
CA SER A 159 9.89 16.62 11.91
C SER A 159 10.43 15.86 13.12
N PRO A 160 10.81 16.55 14.20
CA PRO A 160 11.21 15.91 15.46
C PRO A 160 10.14 14.96 16.04
N GLN A 161 8.88 15.14 15.65
CA GLN A 161 7.72 14.35 16.09
C GLN A 161 7.32 13.24 15.10
N GLY A 162 8.11 12.98 14.05
CA GLY A 162 7.90 11.84 13.15
C GLY A 162 6.99 12.07 11.94
N GLY A 163 6.82 13.32 11.49
CA GLY A 163 6.04 13.67 10.29
C GLY A 163 6.91 14.20 9.14
N GLN A 164 6.45 14.06 7.89
CA GLN A 164 7.12 14.68 6.74
C GLN A 164 6.73 16.15 6.64
N VAL A 165 7.72 17.03 6.59
CA VAL A 165 7.53 18.46 6.32
C VAL A 165 8.15 18.72 4.96
N ALA A 166 7.37 19.20 3.99
CA ALA A 166 7.94 19.62 2.71
C ALA A 166 9.08 20.60 2.98
N CYS A 167 10.26 20.32 2.43
CA CYS A 167 11.38 21.22 2.54
C CYS A 167 11.82 21.58 1.13
N ASP A 168 11.86 22.87 0.86
CA ASP A 168 12.59 23.39 -0.28
C ASP A 168 14.00 23.69 0.21
N THR A 169 15.04 23.29 -0.52
CA THR A 169 16.42 23.63 -0.14
C THR A 169 16.72 25.12 -0.21
N ASP A 170 15.83 25.92 -0.79
CA ASP A 170 15.94 27.37 -0.81
C ASP A 170 14.56 28.03 -0.66
N ALA A 171 14.34 28.77 0.42
CA ALA A 171 13.06 29.44 0.70
C ALA A 171 12.71 30.54 -0.32
N THR A 172 13.62 30.85 -1.26
CA THR A 172 13.45 31.82 -2.33
C THR A 172 13.08 31.18 -3.69
N GLU A 173 13.09 29.86 -3.82
CA GLU A 173 12.92 29.16 -5.11
C GLU A 173 12.00 27.93 -4.97
N GLY A 174 10.69 28.16 -4.85
CA GLY A 174 9.72 27.09 -4.59
C GLY A 174 9.73 25.94 -5.62
N GLY A 175 9.45 24.72 -5.16
CA GLY A 175 8.85 23.66 -5.99
C GLY A 175 9.75 22.55 -6.54
N SER A 176 11.09 22.67 -6.47
CA SER A 176 11.98 21.50 -6.61
C SER A 176 13.34 21.81 -6.01
N THR A 177 13.88 20.82 -5.30
CA THR A 177 15.14 20.95 -4.59
C THR A 177 16.30 20.56 -5.49
N HIS A 178 17.26 21.46 -5.61
CA HIS A 178 18.53 21.23 -6.28
C HIS A 178 19.35 20.18 -5.50
N LEU A 179 19.68 19.06 -6.14
CA LEU A 179 20.47 17.97 -5.54
C LEU A 179 21.93 17.98 -5.96
N PHE A 180 22.25 18.41 -7.17
CA PHE A 180 23.61 18.40 -7.69
C PHE A 180 23.76 19.37 -8.86
N ARG A 181 24.78 20.25 -8.81
CA ARG A 181 24.98 21.28 -9.85
C ARG A 181 26.42 21.42 -10.23
N ARG A 182 26.61 21.51 -11.54
CA ARG A 182 27.84 22.01 -12.15
C ARG A 182 27.52 23.18 -13.06
N ARG A 183 27.90 24.37 -12.61
CA ARG A 183 27.84 25.62 -13.36
C ARG A 183 29.01 25.70 -14.35
N LYS A 184 28.77 26.25 -15.54
CA LYS A 184 29.73 26.47 -16.62
C LYS A 184 30.58 25.23 -16.88
N CYS A 185 29.94 24.06 -16.88
CA CYS A 185 30.64 22.78 -17.00
C CYS A 185 31.26 22.60 -18.39
N TYR A 186 30.74 23.32 -19.39
CA TYR A 186 31.31 23.41 -20.74
C TYR A 186 31.14 24.83 -21.30
N GLU A 187 32.21 25.38 -21.87
CA GLU A 187 32.20 26.65 -22.61
C GLU A 187 32.42 26.36 -24.11
N VAL A 188 31.51 26.86 -24.94
CA VAL A 188 31.54 26.65 -26.40
C VAL A 188 32.47 27.68 -27.04
N ALA A 189 33.73 27.30 -27.29
CA ALA A 189 34.70 28.17 -27.96
C ALA A 189 34.46 28.28 -29.47
N ASP A 190 33.91 27.24 -30.10
CA ASP A 190 33.65 27.23 -31.53
C ASP A 190 32.49 28.14 -31.90
N ARG A 191 32.60 28.84 -33.04
CA ARG A 191 31.51 29.67 -33.57
C ARG A 191 30.19 28.89 -33.70
N ARG A 192 30.29 27.58 -33.90
CA ARG A 192 29.17 26.66 -33.95
C ARG A 192 29.45 25.47 -33.02
N PRO A 193 28.52 25.07 -32.15
CA PRO A 193 28.70 23.89 -31.33
C PRO A 193 28.85 22.62 -32.20
N PRO A 194 29.58 21.61 -31.71
CA PRO A 194 29.67 20.31 -32.39
C PRO A 194 28.29 19.68 -32.55
N ALA A 195 27.97 19.19 -33.75
CA ALA A 195 26.71 18.47 -34.05
C ALA A 195 26.69 17.02 -33.53
N VAL A 196 27.55 16.70 -32.56
CA VAL A 196 27.72 15.36 -31.98
C VAL A 196 27.34 15.38 -30.50
N ALA A 197 26.90 14.23 -30.00
CA ALA A 197 26.59 14.06 -28.58
C ALA A 197 27.83 14.33 -27.71
N GLN A 198 27.66 15.16 -26.69
CA GLN A 198 28.66 15.49 -25.69
C GLN A 198 28.29 14.82 -24.38
N LYS A 199 29.28 14.33 -23.64
CA LYS A 199 29.08 13.71 -22.33
C LYS A 199 28.88 14.76 -21.24
N LEU A 200 27.93 14.53 -20.37
CA LEU A 200 27.78 15.27 -19.12
C LEU A 200 28.76 14.73 -18.06
N PRO A 201 29.01 15.50 -16.99
CA PRO A 201 29.81 15.04 -15.87
C PRO A 201 29.35 13.70 -15.29
N ASP A 202 30.29 12.82 -14.93
CA ASP A 202 29.99 11.57 -14.23
C ASP A 202 29.39 11.87 -12.85
N TRP A 203 28.06 11.80 -12.73
CA TRP A 203 27.35 11.96 -11.47
C TRP A 203 27.01 10.59 -10.88
N LYS A 204 27.45 10.35 -9.63
CA LYS A 204 27.25 9.09 -8.90
C LYS A 204 26.05 9.11 -7.98
N GLY A 205 25.10 10.02 -8.17
CA GLY A 205 23.95 10.15 -7.26
C GLY A 205 24.27 10.88 -5.96
N GLU A 206 25.42 11.56 -5.89
CA GLU A 206 25.83 12.36 -4.72
C GLU A 206 24.86 13.53 -4.53
N SER A 207 24.48 13.82 -3.28
CA SER A 207 23.67 14.98 -2.94
C SER A 207 24.49 16.13 -2.35
N GLU A 208 24.21 17.33 -2.83
CA GLU A 208 24.69 18.63 -2.36
C GLU A 208 23.61 19.38 -1.54
N ALA A 209 22.49 18.72 -1.21
CA ALA A 209 21.42 19.33 -0.45
C ALA A 209 21.90 19.77 0.95
N THR A 210 21.47 20.96 1.37
CA THR A 210 21.86 21.58 2.65
C THR A 210 20.87 21.30 3.80
N GLN A 211 19.68 20.80 3.47
CA GLN A 211 18.57 20.50 4.37
C GLN A 211 17.74 19.34 3.79
N GLY A 212 16.87 18.70 4.56
CA GLY A 212 16.00 17.58 4.13
C GLY A 212 16.64 16.19 4.18
N VAL A 213 15.90 15.17 3.71
CA VAL A 213 16.29 13.74 3.76
C VAL A 213 17.55 13.39 2.96
N LEU A 214 17.96 14.23 2.01
CA LEU A 214 19.20 14.08 1.24
C LEU A 214 20.32 15.00 1.73
N LYS A 215 20.16 15.66 2.90
CA LYS A 215 21.23 16.45 3.50
C LYS A 215 22.46 15.58 3.76
N ARG A 216 23.64 16.10 3.40
CA ARG A 216 24.91 15.41 3.62
C ARG A 216 25.26 15.33 5.12
N GLU A 217 25.29 14.12 5.68
CA GLU A 217 25.90 13.84 6.99
C GLU A 217 27.15 12.96 6.79
N GLY A 218 28.33 13.43 7.23
CA GLY A 218 29.57 12.66 7.13
C GLY A 218 30.07 12.43 5.69
N THR A 219 30.53 11.21 5.37
CA THR A 219 31.30 10.88 4.14
C THR A 219 30.49 10.89 2.84
N GLY A 220 29.18 11.13 2.87
CA GLY A 220 28.35 11.38 1.69
C GLY A 220 26.92 10.83 1.81
N THR A 221 25.93 11.64 1.46
CA THR A 221 24.53 11.21 1.27
C THR A 221 24.28 11.08 -0.23
N PHE A 222 23.68 9.97 -0.64
CA PHE A 222 23.33 9.70 -2.04
C PHE A 222 21.81 9.69 -2.21
N ILE A 223 21.34 9.89 -3.45
CA ILE A 223 19.95 9.74 -3.83
C ILE A 223 19.36 8.41 -3.32
N HIS A 224 18.12 8.42 -2.82
CA HIS A 224 17.40 7.22 -2.41
C HIS A 224 15.97 7.16 -3.00
N HIS A 225 15.19 6.12 -2.73
CA HIS A 225 13.86 5.99 -3.36
C HIS A 225 12.98 7.23 -3.13
N GLY A 226 13.06 7.83 -1.94
CA GLY A 226 12.13 8.84 -1.40
C GLY A 226 11.87 10.06 -2.29
N CYS A 227 12.76 10.32 -3.25
CA CYS A 227 12.69 11.48 -4.13
C CYS A 227 12.85 11.15 -5.63
N ALA A 228 12.75 9.87 -6.01
CA ALA A 228 12.82 9.41 -7.40
C ALA A 228 11.45 9.54 -8.13
N PRO A 229 11.40 9.86 -9.44
CA PRO A 229 12.52 10.09 -10.36
C PRO A 229 13.29 11.37 -10.06
N TYR A 230 14.46 11.54 -10.69
CA TYR A 230 15.27 12.76 -10.59
C TYR A 230 15.29 13.49 -11.93
N ASP A 231 14.94 14.76 -11.95
CA ASP A 231 14.97 15.56 -13.17
C ASP A 231 16.38 16.02 -13.48
N VAL A 232 16.90 15.59 -14.63
CA VAL A 232 18.16 16.10 -15.18
C VAL A 232 17.85 17.31 -16.06
N LEU A 233 18.47 18.44 -15.73
CA LEU A 233 18.35 19.69 -16.46
C LEU A 233 19.69 20.04 -17.12
N VAL A 234 19.65 20.24 -18.43
CA VAL A 234 20.76 20.85 -19.17
C VAL A 234 20.33 22.24 -19.62
N ARG A 235 21.14 23.25 -19.30
CA ARG A 235 20.90 24.64 -19.69
C ARG A 235 21.99 25.13 -20.62
N TYR A 236 21.62 25.81 -21.69
CA TYR A 236 22.53 26.45 -22.63
C TYR A 236 22.16 27.92 -22.81
N TYR A 237 23.05 28.84 -22.45
CA TYR A 237 22.70 30.26 -22.33
C TYR A 237 23.86 31.21 -22.61
N LYS A 238 23.54 32.49 -22.79
CA LYS A 238 24.51 33.59 -22.94
C LYS A 238 24.56 34.52 -21.72
N ASP A 239 23.39 34.95 -21.27
CA ASP A 239 23.20 35.93 -20.20
C ASP A 239 23.39 35.28 -18.83
N ASP A 240 24.30 35.78 -18.00
CA ASP A 240 24.55 35.21 -16.68
C ASP A 240 23.33 35.24 -15.76
N ARG A 241 22.33 36.09 -16.04
CA ARG A 241 21.05 36.08 -15.30
C ARG A 241 20.29 34.77 -15.50
N ASP A 242 20.41 34.14 -16.67
CA ASP A 242 19.68 32.90 -16.97
C ASP A 242 20.27 31.67 -16.27
N ASN A 243 21.32 31.82 -15.45
CA ASN A 243 21.90 30.72 -14.68
C ASN A 243 20.96 30.16 -13.58
N ALA A 244 19.78 30.73 -13.39
CA ALA A 244 18.73 30.23 -12.52
C ALA A 244 17.52 29.65 -13.29
N ALA A 245 17.54 29.70 -14.63
CA ALA A 245 16.39 29.32 -15.45
C ALA A 245 16.09 27.82 -15.39
N LYS A 246 14.90 27.40 -15.02
CA LYS A 246 14.59 25.97 -14.84
C LYS A 246 13.20 25.61 -15.32
N ILE A 247 13.08 24.34 -15.70
CA ILE A 247 11.82 23.69 -16.05
C ILE A 247 11.61 22.60 -15.01
N LEU A 248 10.55 22.73 -14.23
CA LEU A 248 10.18 21.73 -13.23
C LEU A 248 9.09 20.85 -13.82
N LEU A 249 9.38 19.58 -14.04
CA LEU A 249 8.49 18.69 -14.77
C LEU A 249 7.70 17.82 -13.80
N THR A 250 6.36 17.75 -13.91
CA THR A 250 5.63 16.76 -13.12
C THR A 250 5.96 15.35 -13.62
N PRO A 251 6.17 14.36 -12.74
CA PRO A 251 6.49 13.00 -13.16
C PRO A 251 5.44 12.42 -14.14
N PHE A 252 5.93 11.82 -15.23
CA PHE A 252 5.11 11.18 -16.25
C PHE A 252 5.20 9.66 -16.13
N ALA A 253 4.12 9.02 -15.67
CA ALA A 253 4.00 7.55 -15.64
C ALA A 253 2.63 7.11 -16.17
N PRO A 254 2.57 6.60 -17.41
CA PRO A 254 1.40 5.87 -17.88
C PRO A 254 1.04 4.73 -16.91
N ARG A 255 -0.25 4.58 -16.59
CA ARG A 255 -0.75 3.48 -15.75
C ARG A 255 -1.82 2.68 -16.47
N TRP A 256 -2.11 1.48 -15.95
CA TRP A 256 -3.14 0.61 -16.50
C TRP A 256 -4.18 0.28 -15.43
N LYS A 257 -5.46 0.35 -15.81
CA LYS A 257 -6.59 -0.04 -14.96
C LYS A 257 -6.92 -1.52 -15.24
N PRO A 258 -7.16 -2.33 -14.21
CA PRO A 258 -7.61 -3.70 -14.41
C PRO A 258 -9.02 -3.72 -15.04
N VAL A 259 -9.26 -4.66 -15.95
CA VAL A 259 -10.53 -4.82 -16.67
C VAL A 259 -10.99 -6.27 -16.52
N LYS A 260 -12.29 -6.46 -16.29
CA LYS A 260 -12.87 -7.77 -16.05
C LYS A 260 -12.61 -8.73 -17.22
N GLY A 261 -11.86 -9.80 -16.95
CA GLY A 261 -11.58 -10.87 -17.91
C GLY A 261 -10.80 -10.46 -19.16
N ALA A 262 -10.09 -9.32 -19.12
CA ALA A 262 -9.34 -8.78 -20.25
C ALA A 262 -7.95 -8.30 -19.81
N ASP A 263 -7.08 -7.97 -20.77
CA ASP A 263 -5.84 -7.28 -20.45
C ASP A 263 -6.13 -5.89 -19.86
N PRO A 264 -5.34 -5.44 -18.87
CA PRO A 264 -5.48 -4.10 -18.32
C PRO A 264 -5.48 -3.04 -19.41
N GLU A 265 -6.35 -2.04 -19.28
CA GLU A 265 -6.47 -0.94 -20.23
C GLU A 265 -5.68 0.28 -19.75
N LEU A 266 -5.11 1.04 -20.68
CA LEU A 266 -4.37 2.26 -20.38
C LEU A 266 -5.27 3.30 -19.69
N ASP A 267 -4.80 3.84 -18.58
CA ASP A 267 -5.45 4.94 -17.87
C ASP A 267 -5.18 6.25 -18.61
N GLU A 268 -6.11 6.64 -19.48
CA GLU A 268 -6.00 7.85 -20.31
C GLU A 268 -5.76 9.13 -19.49
N ASP A 269 -6.18 9.19 -18.22
CA ASP A 269 -5.96 10.34 -17.33
C ASP A 269 -4.48 10.52 -16.96
N THR A 270 -3.68 9.46 -17.07
CA THR A 270 -2.23 9.49 -16.82
C THR A 270 -1.41 9.95 -18.02
N LEU A 271 -2.04 10.07 -19.19
CA LEU A 271 -1.40 10.59 -20.40
C LEU A 271 -1.48 12.11 -20.43
N SER A 272 -0.81 12.71 -19.47
CA SER A 272 -0.58 14.15 -19.44
C SER A 272 0.73 14.46 -18.75
N VAL A 273 1.32 15.59 -19.10
CA VAL A 273 2.51 16.13 -18.42
C VAL A 273 2.30 17.62 -18.20
N SER A 274 2.65 18.09 -17.01
CA SER A 274 2.65 19.50 -16.63
C SER A 274 4.05 19.93 -16.25
N TRP A 275 4.29 21.24 -16.28
CA TRP A 275 5.58 21.79 -15.91
C TRP A 275 5.44 23.20 -15.35
N GLU A 276 6.49 23.71 -14.72
CA GLU A 276 6.62 25.10 -14.31
C GLU A 276 7.90 25.70 -14.88
N LEU A 277 7.88 27.00 -15.15
CA LEU A 277 9.04 27.77 -15.58
C LEU A 277 9.46 28.74 -14.49
N GLN A 278 10.76 28.78 -14.18
CA GLN A 278 11.32 29.72 -13.20
C GLN A 278 12.61 30.32 -13.74
N GLY A 279 12.92 31.57 -13.35
CA GLY A 279 14.21 32.22 -13.64
C GLY A 279 14.55 32.43 -15.12
N ASP A 280 13.57 32.28 -16.03
CA ASP A 280 13.79 32.28 -17.48
C ASP A 280 13.66 33.67 -18.14
N HIS A 281 13.33 34.69 -17.34
CA HIS A 281 13.18 36.08 -17.75
C HIS A 281 12.26 36.31 -18.95
N GLY A 282 11.27 35.44 -19.17
CA GLY A 282 10.37 35.58 -20.31
C GLY A 282 10.97 35.16 -21.66
N LYS A 283 12.18 34.56 -21.68
CA LYS A 283 12.90 34.21 -22.91
C LYS A 283 12.41 32.94 -23.59
N LEU A 284 11.95 31.92 -22.87
CA LEU A 284 11.47 30.66 -23.48
C LEU A 284 10.16 30.88 -24.26
N LYS A 285 10.19 30.77 -25.58
CA LYS A 285 9.05 31.04 -26.45
C LYS A 285 8.63 29.85 -27.29
N ARG A 286 9.53 28.88 -27.49
CA ARG A 286 9.33 27.70 -28.34
C ARG A 286 9.98 26.49 -27.73
N GLY A 287 9.55 25.31 -28.17
CA GLY A 287 10.07 24.08 -27.64
C GLY A 287 9.48 22.84 -28.26
N GLN A 288 9.82 21.69 -27.67
CA GLN A 288 9.30 20.40 -28.06
C GLN A 288 9.10 19.52 -26.83
N LEU A 289 8.07 18.70 -26.90
CA LEU A 289 7.84 17.58 -26.00
C LEU A 289 8.15 16.29 -26.77
N VAL A 290 8.95 15.40 -26.21
CA VAL A 290 9.34 14.13 -26.84
C VAL A 290 9.18 13.00 -25.83
N VAL A 291 8.54 11.90 -26.22
CA VAL A 291 8.42 10.70 -25.36
C VAL A 291 9.23 9.56 -25.95
N TRP A 292 9.99 8.91 -25.08
CA TRP A 292 10.86 7.78 -25.39
C TRP A 292 10.36 6.54 -24.66
N ASP A 293 10.43 5.38 -25.30
CA ASP A 293 10.20 4.08 -24.65
C ASP A 293 11.46 3.57 -23.92
N LYS A 294 11.36 2.37 -23.33
CA LYS A 294 12.46 1.70 -22.64
C LYS A 294 13.65 1.37 -23.54
N ASP A 295 13.42 1.23 -24.85
CA ASP A 295 14.42 0.85 -25.85
C ASP A 295 15.03 2.08 -26.55
N ASP A 296 14.79 3.27 -26.01
CA ASP A 296 15.27 4.56 -26.52
C ASP A 296 14.70 4.90 -27.91
N ASN A 297 13.50 4.40 -28.26
CA ASN A 297 12.77 4.84 -29.46
C ASN A 297 11.86 6.03 -29.15
N VAL A 298 11.78 6.99 -30.06
CA VAL A 298 10.79 8.08 -29.98
C VAL A 298 9.42 7.55 -30.37
N VAL A 299 8.49 7.54 -29.42
CA VAL A 299 7.10 7.08 -29.61
C VAL A 299 6.11 8.23 -29.78
N PHE A 300 6.50 9.45 -29.38
CA PHE A 300 5.69 10.65 -29.54
C PHE A 300 6.55 11.91 -29.59
N PHE A 301 6.12 12.91 -30.37
CA PHE A 301 6.67 14.26 -30.29
C PHE A 301 5.63 15.35 -30.61
N ALA A 302 5.74 16.50 -29.95
CA ALA A 302 4.89 17.67 -30.17
C ALA A 302 5.71 18.98 -30.11
N PRO A 303 5.49 19.94 -31.03
CA PRO A 303 6.01 21.29 -30.86
C PRO A 303 5.24 21.98 -29.75
N LEU A 304 5.93 22.88 -29.05
CA LEU A 304 5.38 23.73 -28.00
C LEU A 304 5.51 25.19 -28.42
N ASP A 305 4.38 25.88 -28.46
CA ASP A 305 4.33 27.33 -28.62
C ASP A 305 4.39 28.07 -27.27
N GLU A 306 4.49 29.39 -27.33
CA GLU A 306 4.57 30.24 -26.13
C GLU A 306 3.34 30.08 -25.21
N GLN A 307 2.15 29.91 -25.78
CA GLN A 307 0.93 29.73 -25.01
C GLN A 307 0.97 28.41 -24.22
N GLN A 308 1.43 27.34 -24.86
CA GLN A 308 1.63 26.05 -24.22
C GLN A 308 2.67 26.14 -23.12
N LEU A 309 3.83 26.75 -23.40
CA LEU A 309 4.95 26.85 -22.46
C LEU A 309 4.63 27.71 -21.23
N ARG A 310 3.90 28.81 -21.39
CA ARG A 310 3.74 29.84 -20.33
C ARG A 310 2.36 29.96 -19.72
N THR A 311 1.31 29.70 -20.51
CA THR A 311 -0.07 29.90 -20.05
C THR A 311 -0.73 28.60 -19.66
N ARG A 312 -0.60 27.55 -20.49
CA ARG A 312 -1.22 26.24 -20.22
C ARG A 312 -0.37 25.38 -19.28
N MET A 313 0.95 25.38 -19.49
CA MET A 313 1.93 24.66 -18.66
C MET A 313 1.59 23.16 -18.48
N ARG A 314 0.90 22.61 -19.48
CA ARG A 314 0.38 21.24 -19.48
C ARG A 314 0.14 20.78 -20.92
N TYR A 315 0.45 19.52 -21.17
CA TYR A 315 0.17 18.82 -22.42
C TYR A 315 -0.65 17.56 -22.15
N GLU A 316 -1.81 17.43 -22.80
CA GLU A 316 -2.69 16.27 -22.71
C GLU A 316 -2.61 15.48 -24.02
N PHE A 317 -1.93 14.34 -23.99
CA PHE A 317 -1.47 13.66 -25.22
C PHE A 317 -2.60 13.14 -26.11
N LEU A 318 -3.77 12.83 -25.54
CA LEU A 318 -4.93 12.33 -26.28
C LEU A 318 -5.93 13.43 -26.68
N LYS A 319 -5.75 14.68 -26.21
CA LYS A 319 -6.73 15.76 -26.40
C LYS A 319 -6.27 16.88 -27.34
N ASP A 320 -5.01 16.89 -27.77
CA ASP A 320 -4.54 17.88 -28.75
C ASP A 320 -5.13 17.56 -30.13
N ALA A 321 -6.07 18.38 -30.59
CA ALA A 321 -6.72 18.23 -31.89
C ALA A 321 -5.73 18.30 -33.08
N ARG A 322 -4.53 18.86 -32.88
CA ARG A 322 -3.45 18.86 -33.87
C ARG A 322 -2.64 17.56 -33.84
N LYS A 323 -2.62 16.86 -32.70
CA LYS A 323 -1.76 15.70 -32.43
C LYS A 323 -2.44 14.71 -31.50
N THR A 324 -3.06 13.69 -32.06
CA THR A 324 -3.48 12.53 -31.28
C THR A 324 -2.34 11.51 -31.27
N TRP A 325 -1.75 11.27 -30.09
CA TRP A 325 -0.93 10.08 -29.90
C TRP A 325 -1.80 8.85 -30.13
N ASP A 326 -1.39 7.93 -31.01
CA ASP A 326 -2.05 6.65 -31.11
C ASP A 326 -1.91 5.90 -29.79
N LYS A 327 -3.02 5.77 -29.05
CA LYS A 327 -3.02 5.07 -27.76
C LYS A 327 -2.57 3.61 -27.88
N ALA A 328 -2.71 2.99 -29.05
CA ALA A 328 -2.23 1.63 -29.29
C ALA A 328 -0.69 1.52 -29.32
N ALA A 329 0.01 2.64 -29.55
CA ALA A 329 1.48 2.69 -29.49
C ALA A 329 2.02 2.65 -28.04
N ILE A 330 1.18 2.92 -27.04
CA ILE A 330 1.54 2.91 -25.63
C ILE A 330 1.30 1.50 -25.08
N ARG A 331 2.36 0.72 -25.04
CA ARG A 331 2.33 -0.66 -24.56
C ARG A 331 2.96 -0.79 -23.17
N ARG A 332 2.41 -1.68 -22.36
CA ARG A 332 2.85 -1.93 -20.98
C ARG A 332 4.25 -2.58 -20.93
N ASP A 333 4.55 -3.46 -21.88
CA ASP A 333 5.85 -4.14 -22.05
C ASP A 333 6.98 -3.19 -22.50
N GLN A 334 6.67 -1.92 -22.80
CA GLN A 334 7.61 -0.89 -23.23
C GLN A 334 7.91 0.14 -22.14
N LEU A 335 7.40 -0.07 -20.92
CA LEU A 335 7.76 0.73 -19.75
C LEU A 335 9.22 0.53 -19.34
N PRO A 336 9.86 1.53 -18.71
CA PRO A 336 9.34 2.87 -18.42
C PRO A 336 9.39 3.81 -19.64
N TYR A 337 8.40 4.70 -19.75
CA TYR A 337 8.44 5.82 -20.70
C TYR A 337 9.15 7.03 -20.06
N ARG A 338 9.87 7.81 -20.85
CA ARG A 338 10.44 9.10 -20.42
C ARG A 338 9.94 10.21 -21.29
N VAL A 339 9.61 11.34 -20.67
CA VAL A 339 9.32 12.56 -21.38
C VAL A 339 10.49 13.53 -21.27
N GLN A 340 10.88 14.11 -22.39
CA GLN A 340 11.80 15.23 -22.44
C GLN A 340 11.03 16.47 -22.87
N LEU A 341 11.22 17.55 -22.13
CA LEU A 341 10.74 18.88 -22.52
C LEU A 341 11.94 19.75 -22.86
N GLN A 342 11.95 20.25 -24.08
CA GLN A 342 12.91 21.22 -24.59
C GLN A 342 12.21 22.57 -24.72
N ALA A 343 12.84 23.65 -24.28
CA ALA A 343 12.36 24.99 -24.52
C ALA A 343 13.53 25.93 -24.80
N HIS A 344 13.31 26.93 -25.65
CA HIS A 344 14.33 27.91 -25.99
C HIS A 344 13.74 29.27 -26.38
N SER A 345 14.64 30.26 -26.45
CA SER A 345 14.37 31.58 -26.97
C SER A 345 14.11 31.57 -28.47
N ASP A 346 13.46 32.62 -28.97
CA ASP A 346 13.25 32.75 -30.41
C ASP A 346 14.58 32.99 -31.17
N GLU A 347 14.51 32.88 -32.50
CA GLU A 347 15.66 33.02 -33.40
C GLU A 347 16.24 34.44 -33.47
N ASP A 348 15.58 35.43 -32.84
CA ASP A 348 15.95 36.83 -32.89
C ASP A 348 16.49 37.34 -31.52
N GLU A 349 16.51 36.51 -30.48
CA GLU A 349 17.10 36.79 -29.17
C GLU A 349 18.64 36.66 -29.21
N PRO A 350 19.40 37.78 -29.12
CA PRO A 350 20.86 37.75 -29.15
C PRO A 350 21.47 37.16 -27.87
N LEU A 351 20.77 37.24 -26.73
CA LEU A 351 21.18 36.67 -25.45
C LEU A 351 20.34 35.42 -25.15
N GLY A 352 20.48 34.45 -26.03
CA GLY A 352 19.66 33.25 -26.08
C GLY A 352 19.76 32.36 -24.86
N LEU A 353 18.70 31.57 -24.69
CA LEU A 353 18.52 30.60 -23.61
C LEU A 353 17.84 29.36 -24.20
N ALA A 354 18.35 28.18 -23.85
CA ALA A 354 17.74 26.90 -24.13
C ALA A 354 17.86 25.97 -22.92
N LEU A 355 16.84 25.16 -22.70
CA LEU A 355 16.71 24.23 -21.59
C LEU A 355 16.19 22.89 -22.12
N ALA A 356 16.74 21.80 -21.61
CA ALA A 356 16.21 20.45 -21.76
C ALA A 356 16.11 19.81 -20.39
N VAL A 357 14.91 19.34 -20.04
CA VAL A 357 14.68 18.55 -18.81
C VAL A 357 14.20 17.15 -19.18
N MET A 358 14.76 16.14 -18.51
CA MET A 358 14.38 14.75 -18.66
C MET A 358 14.57 14.02 -17.32
N PRO A 359 13.55 13.32 -16.80
CA PRO A 359 13.70 12.52 -15.59
C PRO A 359 14.56 11.29 -15.86
N THR A 360 15.41 10.92 -14.90
CA THR A 360 16.00 9.57 -14.82
C THR A 360 14.86 8.55 -14.90
N GLN A 361 15.04 7.40 -15.57
CA GLN A 361 13.99 6.39 -15.43
C GLN A 361 13.95 5.90 -13.98
N VAL A 362 12.76 5.54 -13.56
CA VAL A 362 12.59 4.68 -12.40
C VAL A 362 12.29 3.28 -12.89
N ARG A 363 12.39 2.35 -11.96
CA ARG A 363 11.90 1.00 -12.17
C ARG A 363 10.40 1.01 -12.45
N ALA A 364 10.02 0.45 -13.59
CA ALA A 364 8.63 0.15 -13.90
C ALA A 364 8.30 -1.22 -13.35
N PHE A 365 7.30 -1.30 -12.47
CA PHE A 365 6.89 -2.55 -11.88
C PHE A 365 5.84 -3.22 -12.77
N ASP A 366 6.29 -4.13 -13.63
CA ASP A 366 5.44 -4.98 -14.47
C ASP A 366 5.75 -6.45 -14.22
N TYR A 367 5.31 -6.94 -13.06
CA TYR A 367 5.59 -8.31 -12.65
C TYR A 367 4.77 -9.31 -13.46
N ALA A 368 5.46 -10.16 -14.21
CA ALA A 368 4.89 -11.30 -14.91
C ALA A 368 4.94 -12.59 -14.07
N GLN A 369 5.81 -12.63 -13.06
CA GLN A 369 6.02 -13.77 -12.18
C GLN A 369 6.19 -13.34 -10.73
N VAL A 370 5.99 -14.28 -9.81
CA VAL A 370 6.31 -14.12 -8.39
C VAL A 370 7.15 -15.30 -7.90
N GLN A 371 8.11 -15.03 -7.03
CA GLN A 371 8.95 -16.00 -6.36
C GLN A 371 8.72 -15.89 -4.84
N PHE A 372 8.28 -16.98 -4.22
CA PHE A 372 8.03 -17.01 -2.78
C PHE A 372 9.29 -17.35 -1.99
N ILE A 373 9.46 -16.67 -0.86
CA ILE A 373 10.58 -16.83 0.06
C ILE A 373 10.00 -16.88 1.47
N ALA A 374 10.18 -18.01 2.15
CA ALA A 374 9.70 -18.20 3.52
C ALA A 374 10.85 -17.96 4.49
N PHE A 375 10.58 -17.23 5.57
CA PHE A 375 11.38 -17.30 6.79
C PHE A 375 10.64 -18.16 7.80
N ASN A 376 11.04 -19.43 7.90
CA ASN A 376 10.47 -20.38 8.84
C ASN A 376 11.21 -20.24 10.16
N VAL A 377 10.48 -19.89 11.22
CA VAL A 377 11.03 -19.67 12.55
C VAL A 377 9.93 -19.84 13.58
N LYS A 378 10.26 -20.23 14.82
CA LYS A 378 9.27 -20.50 15.86
C LYS A 378 9.43 -19.54 17.05
N PRO A 379 8.68 -18.42 17.08
CA PRO A 379 8.70 -17.46 18.20
C PRO A 379 8.35 -18.09 19.55
N GLY A 380 7.45 -19.09 19.56
CA GLY A 380 7.28 -20.05 20.66
C GLY A 380 6.91 -19.50 22.05
N THR A 381 6.87 -20.40 23.02
CA THR A 381 6.69 -20.13 24.46
C THR A 381 7.53 -21.15 25.23
N LYS A 382 7.84 -20.86 26.50
CA LYS A 382 8.54 -21.79 27.40
C LYS A 382 7.66 -22.15 28.60
N PRO A 383 7.84 -23.34 29.21
CA PRO A 383 7.19 -23.65 30.46
C PRO A 383 7.57 -22.64 31.56
N ARG A 384 6.60 -22.20 32.35
CA ARG A 384 6.83 -21.33 33.51
C ARG A 384 7.58 -22.11 34.59
N VAL A 385 8.64 -21.54 35.17
CA VAL A 385 9.43 -22.19 36.24
C VAL A 385 9.80 -21.16 37.32
N PRO A 386 9.41 -21.36 38.60
CA PRO A 386 8.55 -22.43 39.12
C PRO A 386 7.06 -22.18 38.85
N GLY A 387 6.29 -23.25 38.59
CA GLY A 387 4.82 -23.20 38.57
C GLY A 387 4.18 -23.80 37.31
N PRO A 388 2.84 -23.99 37.30
CA PRO A 388 2.11 -24.36 36.10
C PRO A 388 1.94 -23.15 35.16
N GLY A 389 2.01 -23.38 33.85
CA GLY A 389 1.77 -22.35 32.83
C GLY A 389 2.87 -22.28 31.77
N ILE A 390 2.74 -21.30 30.87
CA ILE A 390 3.72 -20.97 29.85
C ILE A 390 4.03 -19.47 29.91
N ASP A 391 5.28 -19.11 29.63
CA ASP A 391 5.74 -17.74 29.48
C ASP A 391 6.13 -17.50 28.02
N TYR A 392 5.93 -16.28 27.54
CA TYR A 392 6.39 -15.91 26.21
C TYR A 392 7.91 -15.78 26.16
N LEU A 393 8.46 -16.03 24.98
CA LEU A 393 9.86 -15.73 24.68
C LEU A 393 9.98 -14.27 24.29
N GLY A 394 10.99 -13.60 24.82
CA GLY A 394 11.25 -12.18 24.57
C GLY A 394 11.95 -11.48 25.73
N ASP A 395 12.49 -10.31 25.43
CA ASP A 395 13.11 -9.41 26.41
C ASP A 395 12.05 -8.70 27.24
N ALA A 396 12.41 -8.33 28.47
CA ALA A 396 11.55 -7.54 29.33
C ALA A 396 11.43 -6.08 28.86
N ASP A 397 12.45 -5.57 28.16
CA ASP A 397 12.41 -4.27 27.50
C ASP A 397 11.88 -4.42 26.06
N PRO A 398 10.69 -3.87 25.74
CA PRO A 398 10.11 -3.89 24.40
C PRO A 398 11.05 -3.36 23.31
N ASP A 399 11.84 -2.33 23.61
CA ASP A 399 12.72 -1.70 22.62
C ASP A 399 13.89 -2.63 22.25
N VAL A 400 14.44 -3.33 23.24
CA VAL A 400 15.49 -4.34 23.05
C VAL A 400 14.96 -5.56 22.31
N ASP A 401 13.74 -6.02 22.65
CA ASP A 401 13.12 -7.17 21.99
C ASP A 401 12.85 -6.88 20.50
N ILE A 402 12.19 -5.75 20.21
CA ILE A 402 11.90 -5.32 18.83
C ILE A 402 13.21 -5.19 18.04
N GLN A 403 14.22 -4.52 18.60
CA GLN A 403 15.52 -4.36 17.94
C GLN A 403 16.18 -5.71 17.61
N THR A 404 16.22 -6.62 18.57
CA THR A 404 16.84 -7.94 18.39
C THR A 404 16.12 -8.75 17.32
N ARG A 405 14.79 -8.80 17.35
CA ARG A 405 13.98 -9.48 16.34
C ARG A 405 14.13 -8.82 14.96
N CYS A 406 14.20 -7.50 14.90
CA CYS A 406 14.47 -6.80 13.65
C CYS A 406 15.84 -7.16 13.07
N ASP A 407 16.88 -7.29 13.90
CA ASP A 407 18.21 -7.67 13.41
C ASP A 407 18.26 -9.11 12.89
N VAL A 408 17.60 -10.05 13.56
CA VAL A 408 17.42 -11.42 13.05
C VAL A 408 16.67 -11.43 11.71
N MET A 409 15.63 -10.61 11.57
CA MET A 409 14.89 -10.50 10.31
C MET A 409 15.74 -9.88 9.19
N LYS A 410 16.56 -8.86 9.48
CA LYS A 410 17.50 -8.27 8.51
C LYS A 410 18.50 -9.32 8.03
N ASP A 411 19.01 -10.17 8.91
CA ASP A 411 19.90 -11.27 8.53
C ASP A 411 19.21 -12.29 7.63
N ALA A 412 17.98 -12.68 7.94
CA ALA A 412 17.18 -13.57 7.11
C ALA A 412 16.95 -12.98 5.70
N ILE A 413 16.66 -11.68 5.60
CA ILE A 413 16.48 -10.98 4.33
C ILE A 413 17.80 -10.97 3.52
N ARG A 414 18.93 -10.64 4.15
CA ARG A 414 20.25 -10.63 3.47
C ARG A 414 20.64 -12.03 2.99
N LEU A 415 20.40 -13.05 3.80
CA LEU A 415 20.65 -14.45 3.42
C LEU A 415 19.77 -14.88 2.25
N ALA A 416 18.48 -14.51 2.27
CA ALA A 416 17.58 -14.77 1.16
C ALA A 416 18.07 -14.09 -0.13
N ALA A 417 18.46 -12.82 -0.06
CA ALA A 417 18.90 -12.06 -1.23
C ALA A 417 20.23 -12.57 -1.82
N ALA A 418 21.09 -13.16 -0.99
CA ALA A 418 22.33 -13.78 -1.42
C ALA A 418 22.15 -15.22 -1.96
N ASP A 419 20.96 -15.81 -1.86
CA ASP A 419 20.71 -17.16 -2.35
C ASP A 419 20.76 -17.20 -3.89
N GLY A 420 21.61 -18.07 -4.45
CA GLY A 420 21.83 -18.19 -5.89
C GLY A 420 20.62 -18.66 -6.70
N HIS A 421 19.52 -19.05 -6.05
CA HIS A 421 18.26 -19.41 -6.70
C HIS A 421 17.25 -18.26 -6.78
N ILE A 422 17.57 -17.09 -6.20
CA ILE A 422 16.80 -15.88 -6.43
C ILE A 422 16.94 -15.45 -7.89
N ARG A 423 15.80 -15.19 -8.52
CA ARG A 423 15.71 -14.78 -9.92
C ARG A 423 15.99 -13.29 -10.05
N PRO A 424 17.11 -12.84 -10.65
CA PRO A 424 17.47 -11.41 -10.66
C PRO A 424 16.60 -10.55 -11.58
N GLU A 425 15.73 -11.15 -12.40
CA GLU A 425 14.93 -10.46 -13.40
C GLU A 425 13.91 -9.49 -12.77
N GLU A 426 13.74 -8.32 -13.39
CA GLU A 426 12.91 -7.22 -12.86
C GLU A 426 11.41 -7.48 -12.98
N ASN A 427 11.01 -8.39 -13.87
CA ASN A 427 9.62 -8.81 -14.03
C ASN A 427 9.22 -9.96 -13.08
N VAL A 428 10.07 -10.32 -12.13
CA VAL A 428 9.80 -11.32 -11.08
C VAL A 428 9.72 -10.63 -9.73
N LEU A 429 8.55 -10.62 -9.10
CA LEU A 429 8.36 -10.13 -7.73
C LEU A 429 8.90 -11.15 -6.72
N LYS A 430 9.77 -10.74 -5.80
CA LYS A 430 10.29 -11.58 -4.71
C LYS A 430 9.45 -11.30 -3.48
N LEU A 431 8.71 -12.29 -2.99
CA LEU A 431 7.83 -12.14 -1.84
C LEU A 431 8.40 -12.88 -0.65
N PHE A 432 8.97 -12.13 0.30
CA PHE A 432 9.48 -12.62 1.57
C PHE A 432 8.38 -12.59 2.63
N MET A 433 8.15 -13.71 3.33
CA MET A 433 7.16 -13.78 4.39
C MET A 433 7.67 -14.49 5.64
N ALA A 434 7.42 -13.90 6.80
CA ALA A 434 7.62 -14.50 8.12
C ALA A 434 6.26 -14.90 8.75
N PRO A 435 6.24 -15.75 9.80
CA PRO A 435 5.00 -16.29 10.36
C PRO A 435 4.26 -15.31 11.27
N GLU A 436 3.05 -15.68 11.65
CA GLU A 436 2.33 -15.03 12.76
C GLU A 436 3.14 -15.10 14.08
N PHE A 437 2.95 -14.12 14.95
CA PHE A 437 3.62 -13.97 16.26
C PHE A 437 5.12 -13.74 16.19
N TYR A 438 5.68 -13.39 15.02
CA TYR A 438 7.11 -13.12 14.92
C TYR A 438 7.55 -12.03 15.90
N PHE A 439 6.77 -10.94 15.99
CA PHE A 439 6.95 -9.90 16.99
C PHE A 439 5.94 -10.12 18.13
N ARG A 440 6.36 -10.86 19.16
CA ARG A 440 5.58 -11.12 20.37
C ARG A 440 6.47 -10.89 21.59
N GLY A 441 6.14 -9.87 22.38
CA GLY A 441 6.91 -9.49 23.55
C GLY A 441 6.72 -10.46 24.72
N LYS A 442 7.52 -10.24 25.77
CA LYS A 442 7.51 -11.06 27.00
C LYS A 442 6.17 -11.14 27.72
N ASP A 443 5.32 -10.12 27.56
CA ASP A 443 3.97 -10.07 28.15
C ASP A 443 2.86 -10.48 27.16
N GLY A 444 3.25 -11.02 25.98
CA GLY A 444 2.34 -11.51 24.95
C GLY A 444 2.07 -10.52 23.82
N GLY A 445 2.48 -9.26 23.98
CA GLY A 445 2.43 -8.21 22.98
C GLY A 445 3.22 -6.98 23.43
N TYR A 446 3.20 -5.91 22.64
CA TYR A 446 3.81 -4.62 22.96
C TYR A 446 2.74 -3.55 23.18
N PRO A 447 3.05 -2.45 23.88
CA PRO A 447 2.24 -1.24 23.78
C PRO A 447 2.05 -0.86 22.30
N VAL A 448 0.81 -0.55 21.89
CA VAL A 448 0.47 -0.37 20.47
C VAL A 448 1.32 0.70 19.77
N GLU A 449 1.75 1.74 20.49
CA GLU A 449 2.62 2.79 20.00
C GLU A 449 4.02 2.30 19.59
N LYS A 450 4.49 1.18 20.16
CA LYS A 450 5.79 0.56 19.83
C LYS A 450 5.74 -0.24 18.53
N LEU A 451 4.56 -0.59 18.02
CA LEU A 451 4.45 -1.35 16.76
C LEU A 451 5.05 -0.59 15.57
N TRP A 452 5.01 0.75 15.60
CA TRP A 452 5.62 1.59 14.57
C TRP A 452 7.15 1.46 14.48
N ASP A 453 7.81 1.09 15.58
CA ASP A 453 9.27 0.92 15.59
C ASP A 453 9.71 -0.26 14.72
N VAL A 454 8.89 -1.30 14.58
CA VAL A 454 9.18 -2.47 13.75
C VAL A 454 9.40 -2.06 12.29
N THR A 455 8.43 -1.34 11.70
CA THR A 455 8.51 -0.93 10.30
C THR A 455 9.62 0.09 10.08
N ARG A 456 9.82 1.03 11.01
CA ARG A 456 10.90 2.02 10.99
C ARG A 456 12.28 1.35 10.97
N GLN A 457 12.51 0.36 11.82
CA GLN A 457 13.80 -0.33 11.90
C GLN A 457 14.05 -1.25 10.70
N LEU A 458 13.04 -2.00 10.24
CA LEU A 458 13.18 -2.87 9.06
C LEU A 458 13.32 -2.09 7.75
N ARG A 459 12.80 -0.85 7.70
CA ARG A 459 13.00 0.06 6.56
C ARG A 459 14.48 0.36 6.33
N GLN A 460 15.32 0.42 7.36
CA GLN A 460 16.77 0.64 7.22
C GLN A 460 17.46 -0.40 6.32
N GLU A 461 16.94 -1.64 6.29
CA GLU A 461 17.45 -2.70 5.41
C GLU A 461 16.68 -2.75 4.10
N THR A 462 15.36 -2.84 4.16
CA THR A 462 14.49 -3.06 2.98
C THR A 462 14.39 -1.84 2.07
N ASP A 463 14.92 -0.70 2.49
CA ASP A 463 15.09 0.49 1.68
C ASP A 463 16.42 0.52 0.92
N LYS A 464 16.99 -0.62 0.59
CA LYS A 464 18.11 -0.68 -0.35
C LYS A 464 17.60 -0.92 -1.77
N PRO A 465 18.26 -0.37 -2.80
CA PRO A 465 17.85 -0.54 -4.19
C PRO A 465 17.81 -1.99 -4.67
N GLU A 466 18.65 -2.87 -4.12
CA GLU A 466 18.65 -4.30 -4.43
C GLU A 466 17.31 -4.98 -4.09
N TYR A 467 16.53 -4.37 -3.20
CA TYR A 467 15.19 -4.83 -2.82
C TYR A 467 14.08 -4.22 -3.68
N ALA A 468 14.40 -3.55 -4.79
CA ALA A 468 13.39 -2.89 -5.60
C ALA A 468 12.39 -3.85 -6.27
N ASP A 469 12.64 -5.16 -6.40
CA ASP A 469 11.60 -6.15 -6.79
C ASP A 469 11.07 -6.98 -5.62
N TRP A 470 11.30 -6.51 -4.39
CA TRP A 470 10.93 -7.28 -3.21
C TRP A 470 9.67 -6.70 -2.57
N LEU A 471 8.87 -7.60 -2.04
CA LEU A 471 7.77 -7.33 -1.13
C LEU A 471 8.01 -8.12 0.15
N PHE A 472 7.94 -7.44 1.28
CA PHE A 472 8.16 -8.03 2.58
C PHE A 472 6.86 -8.09 3.36
N VAL A 473 6.57 -9.27 3.90
CA VAL A 473 5.50 -9.53 4.86
C VAL A 473 6.19 -9.99 6.13
N PHE A 474 6.41 -9.09 7.08
CA PHE A 474 7.30 -9.33 8.22
C PHE A 474 6.73 -10.27 9.29
N GLY A 475 5.70 -11.05 8.95
CA GLY A 475 4.88 -11.75 9.91
C GLY A 475 4.00 -10.77 10.67
N SER A 476 3.45 -11.24 11.79
CA SER A 476 2.58 -10.41 12.62
C SER A 476 3.25 -9.91 13.89
N ALA A 477 2.81 -8.74 14.34
CA ALA A 477 3.14 -8.15 15.63
C ALA A 477 1.90 -8.06 16.51
N ILE A 478 2.03 -8.49 17.77
CA ILE A 478 0.96 -8.32 18.75
C ILE A 478 1.14 -7.00 19.49
N GLY A 479 0.10 -6.17 19.45
CA GLY A 479 -0.03 -4.96 20.24
C GLY A 479 -1.13 -5.07 21.28
N TYR A 480 -1.09 -4.20 22.29
CA TYR A 480 -2.17 -4.01 23.25
C TYR A 480 -2.41 -2.54 23.56
N LEU A 481 -3.65 -2.22 23.93
CA LEU A 481 -4.06 -0.93 24.49
C LEU A 481 -4.94 -1.17 25.73
N PRO A 482 -4.50 -0.79 26.94
CA PRO A 482 -5.30 -0.95 28.14
C PRO A 482 -6.44 0.08 28.18
N HIS A 483 -7.66 -0.36 28.48
CA HIS A 483 -8.82 0.52 28.69
C HIS A 483 -8.89 1.02 30.14
N GLU A 484 -7.78 1.59 30.60
CA GLU A 484 -7.60 2.14 31.95
C GLU A 484 -6.76 3.42 31.87
N GLU A 485 -6.82 4.27 32.90
CA GLU A 485 -5.87 5.38 33.01
C GLU A 485 -4.44 4.85 33.08
N LEU A 486 -3.51 5.58 32.47
CA LEU A 486 -2.09 5.27 32.50
C LEU A 486 -1.39 6.17 33.52
N ASP A 487 -0.43 5.61 34.24
CA ASP A 487 0.48 6.40 35.06
C ASP A 487 1.30 7.33 34.17
N ALA A 488 1.29 8.62 34.48
CA ALA A 488 1.93 9.64 33.64
C ALA A 488 3.47 9.52 33.56
N VAL A 489 4.09 8.79 34.49
CA VAL A 489 5.55 8.62 34.56
C VAL A 489 5.96 7.27 33.99
N THR A 490 5.27 6.19 34.35
CA THR A 490 5.66 4.82 33.97
C THR A 490 4.91 4.28 32.75
N GLY A 491 3.81 4.93 32.33
CA GLY A 491 2.95 4.45 31.24
C GLY A 491 2.20 3.15 31.57
N ALA A 492 2.23 2.72 32.84
CA ALA A 492 1.59 1.48 33.27
C ALA A 492 0.09 1.70 33.56
N PRO A 493 -0.79 0.70 33.32
CA PRO A 493 -2.20 0.81 33.71
C PRO A 493 -2.35 0.99 35.23
N THR A 494 -3.11 2.00 35.65
CA THR A 494 -3.34 2.30 37.07
C THR A 494 -4.42 1.42 37.72
N GLY A 495 -5.21 0.71 36.90
CA GLY A 495 -6.40 -0.02 37.33
C GLY A 495 -7.67 0.84 37.42
N THR A 496 -7.57 2.16 37.23
CA THR A 496 -8.72 3.06 37.14
C THR A 496 -9.36 2.95 35.74
N PRO A 497 -10.66 2.61 35.62
CA PRO A 497 -11.31 2.52 34.31
C PRO A 497 -11.35 3.87 33.58
N LEU A 498 -11.21 3.83 32.25
CA LEU A 498 -11.39 5.05 31.44
C LEU A 498 -12.83 5.57 31.57
N THR A 499 -12.96 6.87 31.78
CA THR A 499 -14.25 7.56 31.89
C THR A 499 -14.37 8.57 30.76
N HIS A 500 -15.48 8.49 30.02
CA HIS A 500 -15.85 9.41 28.95
C HIS A 500 -16.93 10.35 29.45
N GLY A 501 -16.52 11.48 29.99
CA GLY A 501 -17.39 12.49 30.58
C GLY A 501 -16.78 13.89 30.48
N GLY A 502 -17.51 14.90 30.92
CA GLY A 502 -17.02 16.29 30.92
C GLY A 502 -17.05 16.95 29.54
N GLU A 503 -16.06 17.81 29.29
CA GLU A 503 -15.95 18.61 28.06
C GLU A 503 -15.22 17.81 26.96
N GLY A 504 -15.87 17.65 25.81
CA GLY A 504 -15.38 16.96 24.62
C GLY A 504 -14.73 17.92 23.62
N GLN A 505 -15.24 17.97 22.38
CA GLN A 505 -14.66 18.82 21.34
C GLN A 505 -14.83 20.31 21.69
N VAL A 506 -13.72 21.04 21.62
CA VAL A 506 -13.67 22.49 21.82
C VAL A 506 -13.53 23.23 20.48
N HIS A 507 -14.34 24.28 20.29
CA HIS A 507 -14.38 25.13 19.10
C HIS A 507 -14.00 26.54 19.49
N ALA A 508 -12.85 27.01 19.01
CA ALA A 508 -12.48 28.42 19.16
C ALA A 508 -13.32 29.25 18.18
N VAL A 509 -14.11 30.18 18.70
CA VAL A 509 -14.98 31.05 17.89
C VAL A 509 -14.79 32.51 18.28
N LEU A 510 -15.04 33.40 17.33
CA LEU A 510 -15.05 34.83 17.58
C LEU A 510 -16.46 35.24 18.01
N LEU A 511 -16.57 35.84 19.20
CA LEU A 511 -17.79 36.50 19.63
C LEU A 511 -17.87 37.88 18.93
N GLU A 512 -18.82 38.04 18.02
CA GLU A 512 -18.94 39.25 17.19
C GLU A 512 -19.70 40.39 17.88
N ALA A 513 -20.74 40.05 18.65
CA ALA A 513 -21.55 41.00 19.39
C ALA A 513 -22.24 40.32 20.58
N ASN A 514 -22.47 41.09 21.65
CA ASN A 514 -23.30 40.71 22.79
C ASN A 514 -24.38 41.79 23.01
N THR A 515 -25.65 41.40 23.01
CA THR A 515 -26.76 42.26 23.47
C THR A 515 -27.19 41.80 24.85
N SER A 516 -26.98 42.65 25.86
CA SER A 516 -27.27 42.32 27.27
C SER A 516 -28.74 42.55 27.62
N GLY A 517 -29.46 41.46 27.93
CA GLY A 517 -30.82 41.46 28.47
C GLY A 517 -30.89 40.81 29.86
N VAL A 518 -31.94 40.02 30.12
CA VAL A 518 -31.99 39.07 31.27
C VAL A 518 -31.02 37.90 31.05
N ASP A 519 -30.90 37.48 29.80
CA ASP A 519 -29.95 36.51 29.26
C ASP A 519 -29.04 37.23 28.26
N ASP A 520 -27.77 36.83 28.15
CA ASP A 520 -26.86 37.34 27.12
C ASP A 520 -27.07 36.61 25.79
N VAL A 521 -27.06 37.36 24.69
CA VAL A 521 -27.23 36.83 23.34
C VAL A 521 -25.95 37.04 22.56
N LEU A 522 -25.31 35.95 22.16
CA LEU A 522 -24.03 35.90 21.48
C LEU A 522 -24.22 35.62 19.98
N LYS A 523 -23.47 36.31 19.12
CA LYS A 523 -23.36 35.97 17.69
C LYS A 523 -22.00 35.32 17.42
N VAL A 524 -22.01 34.12 16.84
CA VAL A 524 -20.80 33.32 16.54
C VAL A 524 -20.84 32.76 15.13
N ALA A 525 -19.67 32.57 14.53
CA ALA A 525 -19.50 31.87 13.25
C ALA A 525 -18.92 30.47 13.44
N LEU A 526 -19.55 29.45 12.86
CA LEU A 526 -19.15 28.04 12.94
C LEU A 526 -19.43 27.31 11.63
N SER A 527 -18.62 26.29 11.33
CA SER A 527 -18.85 25.41 10.18
C SER A 527 -20.03 24.45 10.35
N ARG A 528 -20.56 24.30 11.58
CA ARG A 528 -21.75 23.48 11.90
C ARG A 528 -22.60 24.13 13.01
N PRO A 529 -23.91 23.82 13.08
CA PRO A 529 -24.76 24.35 14.14
C PRO A 529 -24.33 23.82 15.52
N PRO A 530 -24.20 24.69 16.53
CA PRO A 530 -24.01 24.28 17.92
C PRO A 530 -25.34 23.80 18.53
N GLU A 531 -25.27 23.01 19.61
CA GLU A 531 -26.44 22.51 20.33
C GLU A 531 -26.60 23.19 21.69
N THR A 532 -27.82 23.21 22.24
CA THR A 532 -28.08 23.79 23.59
C THR A 532 -27.37 23.04 24.72
N THR A 533 -26.84 21.85 24.44
CA THR A 533 -26.04 21.04 25.37
C THR A 533 -24.59 21.56 25.51
N TRP A 534 -24.16 22.47 24.63
CA TRP A 534 -22.80 23.03 24.64
C TRP A 534 -22.64 24.11 25.72
N LYS A 535 -21.40 24.36 26.12
CA LYS A 535 -21.04 25.46 27.03
C LYS A 535 -20.18 26.51 26.35
N VAL A 536 -20.29 27.73 26.82
CA VAL A 536 -19.45 28.86 26.41
C VAL A 536 -18.40 29.14 27.49
N ARG A 537 -17.13 29.18 27.10
CA ARG A 537 -15.99 29.46 27.99
C ARG A 537 -15.47 30.88 27.76
N GLY A 538 -15.48 31.66 28.82
CA GLY A 538 -14.75 32.93 28.96
C GLY A 538 -13.48 32.77 29.79
N ILE A 539 -12.76 33.87 30.04
CA ILE A 539 -11.58 33.85 30.91
C ILE A 539 -12.03 33.51 32.35
N GLY A 540 -11.85 32.24 32.73
CA GLY A 540 -12.10 31.74 34.10
C GLY A 540 -13.55 31.37 34.43
N GLN A 541 -14.49 31.38 33.48
CA GLN A 541 -15.90 31.01 33.72
C GLN A 541 -16.51 30.20 32.57
N ASN A 542 -17.41 29.27 32.92
CA ASN A 542 -18.20 28.44 32.00
C ASN A 542 -19.68 28.82 32.11
N HIS A 543 -20.35 29.03 30.97
CA HIS A 543 -21.77 29.39 30.91
C HIS A 543 -22.57 28.37 30.08
N SER A 544 -23.78 28.04 30.53
CA SER A 544 -24.71 27.12 29.84
C SER A 544 -25.50 27.85 28.75
N LEU A 545 -25.89 27.13 27.70
CA LEU A 545 -26.76 27.66 26.65
C LEU A 545 -28.23 27.36 26.94
N LYS A 546 -29.07 28.38 26.76
CA LYS A 546 -30.53 28.32 26.89
C LYS A 546 -31.23 28.10 25.55
N ALA A 547 -30.68 28.64 24.47
CA ALA A 547 -31.22 28.48 23.11
C ALA A 547 -30.13 28.67 22.04
N VAL A 548 -30.33 28.05 20.87
CA VAL A 548 -29.53 28.27 19.66
C VAL A 548 -30.47 28.56 18.49
N ALA A 549 -30.19 29.60 17.72
CA ALA A 549 -30.95 29.97 16.52
C ALA A 549 -30.02 30.21 15.32
N THR A 550 -30.49 29.84 14.13
CA THR A 550 -29.80 30.16 12.85
C THR A 550 -30.07 31.60 12.46
N THR A 551 -29.05 32.30 11.97
CA THR A 551 -29.23 33.64 11.39
C THR A 551 -29.52 33.56 9.88
N LEU A 552 -29.76 34.71 9.24
CA LEU A 552 -29.95 34.80 7.78
C LEU A 552 -28.66 34.51 6.99
N THR A 553 -27.49 34.59 7.64
CA THR A 553 -26.19 34.29 7.03
C THR A 553 -25.81 32.83 7.25
N PRO A 554 -25.52 32.04 6.20
CA PRO A 554 -25.06 30.66 6.36
C PRO A 554 -23.76 30.58 7.19
N GLY A 555 -23.74 29.71 8.21
CA GLY A 555 -22.58 29.53 9.11
C GLY A 555 -22.54 30.49 10.30
N GLU A 556 -23.52 31.37 10.47
CA GLU A 556 -23.65 32.24 11.64
C GLU A 556 -24.84 31.83 12.52
N TYR A 557 -24.57 31.75 13.83
CA TYR A 557 -25.52 31.29 14.85
C TYR A 557 -25.66 32.31 15.98
N GLN A 558 -26.87 32.39 16.52
CA GLN A 558 -27.20 33.18 17.68
C GLN A 558 -27.38 32.24 18.89
N LEU A 559 -26.58 32.44 19.93
CA LEU A 559 -26.59 31.64 21.15
C LEU A 559 -27.15 32.47 22.30
N THR A 560 -28.18 31.98 22.97
CA THR A 560 -28.68 32.58 24.21
C THR A 560 -28.01 31.88 25.38
N VAL A 561 -27.24 32.60 26.18
CA VAL A 561 -26.61 32.11 27.41
C VAL A 561 -27.61 32.20 28.56
N ASP A 562 -27.64 31.19 29.43
CA ASP A 562 -28.50 31.20 30.61
C ASP A 562 -27.97 32.23 31.64
N GLY A 563 -28.67 33.36 31.74
CA GLY A 563 -28.26 34.51 32.56
C GLY A 563 -27.18 35.40 31.92
N LYS A 564 -26.65 36.32 32.74
CA LYS A 564 -25.59 37.25 32.32
C LYS A 564 -24.22 36.57 32.35
N SER A 565 -23.52 36.63 31.22
CA SER A 565 -22.21 35.99 31.03
C SER A 565 -21.04 36.94 31.26
N GLY A 566 -21.22 38.24 31.01
CA GLY A 566 -20.12 39.22 31.10
C GLY A 566 -19.05 39.05 30.01
N LEU A 567 -19.33 38.23 28.98
CA LEU A 567 -18.43 38.00 27.85
C LEU A 567 -18.37 39.25 26.96
N VAL A 568 -17.15 39.65 26.59
CA VAL A 568 -16.87 40.77 25.67
C VAL A 568 -16.52 40.25 24.27
N PRO A 569 -16.82 40.99 23.19
CA PRO A 569 -16.43 40.61 21.84
C PRO A 569 -14.94 40.27 21.74
N GLY A 570 -14.63 39.09 21.16
CA GLY A 570 -13.28 38.51 21.17
C GLY A 570 -13.30 36.98 21.11
N PRO A 571 -12.13 36.32 21.18
CA PRO A 571 -12.04 34.86 21.12
C PRO A 571 -12.69 34.22 22.36
N ILE A 572 -13.63 33.33 22.12
CA ILE A 572 -14.26 32.48 23.14
C ILE A 572 -14.14 31.02 22.70
N VAL A 573 -14.36 30.08 23.63
CA VAL A 573 -14.37 28.65 23.31
C VAL A 573 -15.75 28.07 23.56
N LEU A 574 -16.27 27.31 22.61
CA LEU A 574 -17.45 26.49 22.81
C LEU A 574 -17.03 25.06 23.06
N SER A 575 -17.54 24.42 24.11
CA SER A 575 -17.24 23.02 24.44
C SER A 575 -18.50 22.16 24.34
N GLU A 576 -18.43 21.10 23.54
CA GLU A 576 -19.45 20.06 23.43
C GLU A 576 -19.30 19.04 24.59
N PRO A 577 -20.36 18.58 25.25
CA PRO A 577 -20.24 17.50 26.25
C PRO A 577 -19.93 16.16 25.59
N VAL A 578 -19.07 15.33 26.21
CA VAL A 578 -18.74 13.98 25.69
C VAL A 578 -19.95 13.04 25.74
N ALA A 579 -20.77 13.14 26.78
CA ALA A 579 -22.01 12.39 26.93
C ALA A 579 -23.11 13.22 27.64
N TRP A 580 -24.31 13.19 27.08
CA TRP A 580 -25.47 13.93 27.59
C TRP A 580 -26.74 13.10 27.60
N ILE A 581 -27.49 13.09 28.70
CA ILE A 581 -28.81 12.44 28.79
C ILE A 581 -29.89 13.43 28.34
N ASP A 582 -30.58 13.11 27.25
CA ASP A 582 -31.72 13.90 26.75
C ASP A 582 -33.00 13.61 27.54
N THR A 583 -33.34 12.33 27.67
CA THR A 583 -34.60 11.88 28.27
C THR A 583 -34.38 10.63 29.09
N VAL A 584 -35.17 10.46 30.14
CA VAL A 584 -35.17 9.30 31.02
C VAL A 584 -36.58 8.75 31.10
N ASP A 585 -36.75 7.45 30.89
CA ASP A 585 -37.99 6.70 31.11
C ASP A 585 -37.76 5.65 32.20
N GLN A 586 -38.56 5.73 33.27
CA GLN A 586 -38.48 4.85 34.44
C GLN A 586 -39.78 4.05 34.64
N THR A 587 -40.72 4.14 33.70
CA THR A 587 -42.05 3.53 33.81
C THR A 587 -42.02 2.01 33.58
N GLY A 588 -41.01 1.52 32.85
CA GLY A 588 -40.84 0.12 32.50
C GLY A 588 -40.18 -0.76 33.57
N ALA A 589 -39.81 -1.98 33.18
CA ALA A 589 -39.08 -2.93 34.03
C ALA A 589 -37.59 -2.55 34.21
N CYS A 590 -37.08 -1.61 33.42
CA CYS A 590 -35.71 -1.10 33.46
C CYS A 590 -35.75 0.41 33.28
N THR A 591 -34.69 1.10 33.72
CA THR A 591 -34.51 2.52 33.39
C THR A 591 -33.97 2.60 31.97
N GLU A 592 -34.65 3.35 31.11
CA GLU A 592 -34.17 3.67 29.76
C GLU A 592 -33.75 5.12 29.71
N VAL A 593 -32.57 5.38 29.13
CA VAL A 593 -32.09 6.75 28.90
C VAL A 593 -31.79 6.94 27.42
N VAL A 594 -32.04 8.15 26.92
CA VAL A 594 -31.55 8.57 25.60
C VAL A 594 -30.30 9.41 25.83
N VAL A 595 -29.17 8.95 25.31
CA VAL A 595 -27.86 9.59 25.45
C VAL A 595 -27.37 10.09 24.10
N ASN A 596 -26.96 11.35 24.04
CA ASN A 596 -26.19 11.91 22.94
C ASN A 596 -24.70 11.75 23.27
N SER A 597 -24.07 10.76 22.64
CA SER A 597 -22.63 10.50 22.71
C SER A 597 -22.22 9.58 21.57
N ARG A 598 -21.17 9.96 20.83
CA ARG A 598 -20.56 9.07 19.84
C ARG A 598 -19.86 7.87 20.48
N VAL A 599 -19.45 7.98 21.75
CA VAL A 599 -18.78 6.91 22.50
C VAL A 599 -19.69 5.69 22.66
N CYS A 600 -21.02 5.89 22.74
CA CYS A 600 -21.99 4.79 22.82
C CYS A 600 -21.89 3.78 21.66
N SER A 601 -21.30 4.17 20.51
CA SER A 601 -21.02 3.24 19.40
C SER A 601 -20.04 2.11 19.74
N ARG A 602 -19.21 2.32 20.77
CA ARG A 602 -18.22 1.35 21.25
C ARG A 602 -18.79 0.33 22.24
N ILE A 603 -20.04 0.52 22.68
CA ILE A 603 -20.67 -0.37 23.64
C ILE A 603 -21.14 -1.63 22.92
N PHE A 604 -20.44 -2.74 23.15
CA PHE A 604 -20.86 -4.05 22.66
C PHE A 604 -22.04 -4.60 23.48
N ILE A 605 -23.10 -5.02 22.79
CA ILE A 605 -24.25 -5.70 23.39
C ILE A 605 -24.45 -7.04 22.67
N PRO A 606 -24.47 -8.18 23.39
CA PRO A 606 -24.70 -9.49 22.78
C PRO A 606 -26.05 -9.56 22.06
N SER A 607 -26.06 -10.16 20.86
CA SER A 607 -27.30 -10.39 20.08
C SER A 607 -28.28 -11.34 20.78
N SER A 608 -27.81 -12.15 21.73
CA SER A 608 -28.62 -13.04 22.56
C SER A 608 -29.49 -12.31 23.59
N GLY A 609 -29.29 -11.00 23.79
CA GLY A 609 -29.94 -10.22 24.85
C GLY A 609 -29.42 -10.54 26.26
N ALA A 610 -28.38 -11.37 26.38
CA ALA A 610 -27.67 -11.60 27.62
C ALA A 610 -26.93 -10.33 28.06
N ALA A 611 -26.73 -10.16 29.37
CA ALA A 611 -25.91 -9.08 29.89
C ALA A 611 -24.46 -9.24 29.39
N PRO A 612 -23.79 -8.14 28.99
CA PRO A 612 -22.39 -8.20 28.59
C PRO A 612 -21.49 -8.62 29.77
N ALA A 613 -20.42 -9.34 29.44
CA ALA A 613 -19.42 -9.85 30.38
C ALA A 613 -18.81 -8.80 31.32
N ALA A 614 -18.59 -7.61 30.75
CA ALA A 614 -18.07 -6.45 31.43
C ALA A 614 -18.89 -5.26 30.92
N PRO A 615 -20.00 -4.91 31.60
CA PRO A 615 -20.86 -3.84 31.14
C PRO A 615 -20.14 -2.51 31.24
N TRP A 616 -20.32 -1.68 30.22
CA TRP A 616 -20.12 -0.25 30.36
C TRP A 616 -21.08 0.29 31.40
N LYS A 617 -20.71 1.39 32.07
CA LYS A 617 -21.59 2.03 33.05
C LYS A 617 -21.95 3.44 32.63
N LEU A 618 -23.15 3.85 33.00
CA LEU A 618 -23.57 5.24 32.93
C LEU A 618 -23.48 5.85 34.33
N ARG A 619 -22.79 6.98 34.46
CA ARG A 619 -22.62 7.71 35.72
C ARG A 619 -23.12 9.15 35.60
N THR A 620 -23.86 9.62 36.60
CA THR A 620 -24.28 11.02 36.76
C THR A 620 -24.16 11.43 38.23
N GLY A 621 -23.18 12.29 38.56
CA GLY A 621 -22.93 12.67 39.96
C GLY A 621 -22.63 11.43 40.82
N SER A 622 -23.48 11.13 41.80
CA SER A 622 -23.38 9.95 42.66
C SER A 622 -24.09 8.70 42.15
N GLU A 623 -24.89 8.80 41.07
CA GLU A 623 -25.63 7.68 40.49
C GLU A 623 -24.79 6.96 39.42
N GLU A 624 -24.77 5.63 39.46
CA GLU A 624 -24.05 4.78 38.49
C GLU A 624 -24.86 3.49 38.24
N ASP A 625 -25.05 3.06 37.00
CA ASP A 625 -25.72 1.80 36.67
C ASP A 625 -25.11 1.13 35.43
N ASP A 626 -25.20 -0.21 35.37
CA ASP A 626 -24.65 -1.02 34.30
C ASP A 626 -25.54 -0.94 33.05
N ILE A 627 -24.92 -0.78 31.89
CA ILE A 627 -25.59 -0.73 30.60
C ILE A 627 -25.75 -2.17 30.09
N LYS A 628 -26.99 -2.63 29.96
CA LYS A 628 -27.33 -3.95 29.41
C LYS A 628 -27.90 -3.93 28.00
N GLY A 629 -28.26 -2.75 27.50
CA GLY A 629 -28.75 -2.54 26.15
C GLY A 629 -28.28 -1.19 25.62
N CYS A 630 -27.96 -1.13 24.32
CA CYS A 630 -27.53 0.07 23.61
C CYS A 630 -28.08 -0.01 22.18
N VAL A 631 -28.97 0.90 21.80
CA VAL A 631 -29.65 0.92 20.50
C VAL A 631 -29.46 2.28 19.84
N PRO A 632 -28.90 2.38 18.63
CA PRO A 632 -28.77 3.65 17.93
C PRO A 632 -30.14 4.20 17.53
N LEU A 633 -30.35 5.51 17.73
CA LEU A 633 -31.56 6.25 17.36
C LEU A 633 -31.34 7.25 16.21
N GLY A 634 -30.09 7.54 15.84
CA GLY A 634 -29.71 8.54 14.85
C GLY A 634 -28.33 9.13 15.15
N ALA A 635 -27.93 10.20 14.45
CA ALA A 635 -26.58 10.78 14.50
C ALA A 635 -26.06 11.01 15.94
N GLY A 636 -25.16 10.15 16.44
CA GLY A 636 -24.58 10.26 17.78
C GLY A 636 -25.53 9.98 18.96
N ARG A 637 -26.76 9.54 18.69
CA ARG A 637 -27.84 9.42 19.68
C ARG A 637 -28.24 7.97 19.90
N TYR A 638 -28.30 7.54 21.16
CA TYR A 638 -28.49 6.14 21.55
C TYR A 638 -29.52 6.00 22.67
N ARG A 639 -30.33 4.94 22.63
CA ARG A 639 -31.12 4.48 23.77
C ARG A 639 -30.29 3.46 24.55
N LEU A 640 -30.04 3.74 25.82
CA LEU A 640 -29.40 2.79 26.73
C LEU A 640 -30.45 2.20 27.68
N THR A 641 -30.38 0.89 27.90
CA THR A 641 -31.18 0.18 28.89
C THR A 641 -30.29 -0.15 30.07
N LEU A 642 -30.64 0.35 31.26
CA LEU A 642 -29.87 0.16 32.48
C LEU A 642 -30.34 -1.07 33.26
N ALA A 643 -29.41 -1.79 33.88
CA ALA A 643 -29.65 -3.12 34.42
C ALA A 643 -30.49 -3.12 35.71
N ASN A 644 -30.28 -2.16 36.61
CA ASN A 644 -30.74 -2.23 38.00
C ASN A 644 -31.94 -1.31 38.32
N LYS A 645 -32.58 -0.71 37.30
CA LYS A 645 -33.75 0.17 37.43
C LYS A 645 -33.55 1.31 38.46
N LYS A 646 -32.37 1.96 38.45
CA LYS A 646 -32.13 3.13 39.30
C LYS A 646 -32.94 4.34 38.83
N VAL A 647 -33.55 5.06 39.77
CA VAL A 647 -34.45 6.20 39.50
C VAL A 647 -33.78 7.59 39.63
N GLY A 648 -32.49 7.62 40.00
CA GLY A 648 -31.75 8.88 40.22
C GLY A 648 -31.23 9.57 38.94
N PHE A 649 -31.38 8.95 37.78
CA PHE A 649 -30.95 9.57 36.50
C PHE A 649 -31.94 10.65 36.06
N ALA A 650 -31.40 11.78 35.63
CA ALA A 650 -32.14 12.91 35.06
C ALA A 650 -31.47 13.39 33.76
N SER A 651 -32.17 14.23 32.99
CA SER A 651 -31.54 14.89 31.84
C SER A 651 -30.39 15.79 32.30
N GLY A 652 -29.24 15.71 31.63
CA GLY A 652 -28.04 16.42 32.02
C GLY A 652 -26.76 15.74 31.58
N SER A 653 -25.63 16.33 31.99
CA SER A 653 -24.30 15.78 31.75
C SER A 653 -24.15 14.41 32.39
N ALA A 654 -23.55 13.48 31.64
CA ALA A 654 -23.26 12.14 32.12
C ALA A 654 -21.84 11.73 31.76
N GLU A 655 -21.41 10.61 32.32
CA GLU A 655 -20.14 9.97 32.03
C GLU A 655 -20.39 8.52 31.65
N LEU A 656 -19.69 8.04 30.63
CA LEU A 656 -19.69 6.64 30.22
C LEU A 656 -18.38 6.01 30.71
N VAL A 657 -18.47 5.02 31.59
CA VAL A 657 -17.31 4.35 32.17
C VAL A 657 -17.06 3.05 31.43
N GLU A 658 -15.84 2.89 30.92
CA GLU A 658 -15.41 1.69 30.22
C GLU A 658 -15.24 0.50 31.18
N PRO A 659 -15.46 -0.73 30.71
CA PRO A 659 -15.06 -1.91 31.45
C PRO A 659 -13.53 -2.04 31.48
N ARG A 660 -13.00 -2.52 32.60
CA ARG A 660 -11.59 -2.89 32.72
C ARG A 660 -11.27 -4.03 31.74
N SER A 661 -10.58 -3.67 30.66
CA SER A 661 -10.32 -4.54 29.51
C SER A 661 -9.05 -4.12 28.79
N THR A 662 -8.59 -4.93 27.84
CA THR A 662 -7.45 -4.62 26.97
C THR A 662 -7.86 -4.88 25.54
N GLU A 663 -7.77 -3.86 24.70
CA GLU A 663 -7.84 -4.04 23.26
C GLU A 663 -6.54 -4.66 22.77
N VAL A 664 -6.66 -5.71 21.96
CA VAL A 664 -5.54 -6.46 21.43
C VAL A 664 -5.49 -6.33 19.91
N PHE A 665 -4.28 -6.16 19.40
CA PHE A 665 -3.99 -6.00 17.98
C PHE A 665 -3.08 -7.13 17.55
N ASN A 666 -3.35 -7.74 16.41
CA ASN A 666 -2.41 -8.67 15.77
C ASN A 666 -2.27 -8.23 14.32
N VAL A 667 -1.16 -7.57 14.02
CA VAL A 667 -1.00 -6.75 12.81
C VAL A 667 0.10 -7.34 11.94
N VAL A 668 -0.23 -7.68 10.70
CA VAL A 668 0.77 -8.01 9.69
C VAL A 668 1.20 -6.74 8.98
N MET A 669 2.51 -6.53 8.92
CA MET A 669 3.11 -5.38 8.26
C MET A 669 3.64 -5.80 6.89
N VAL A 670 3.05 -5.24 5.85
CA VAL A 670 3.44 -5.39 4.45
C VAL A 670 4.25 -4.17 4.04
N GLN A 671 5.37 -4.40 3.35
CA GLN A 671 6.32 -3.36 3.03
C GLN A 671 6.95 -3.63 1.65
N LYS A 672 6.75 -2.72 0.70
CA LYS A 672 7.47 -2.76 -0.58
C LYS A 672 8.93 -2.39 -0.35
N GLY A 673 9.86 -3.20 -0.85
CA GLY A 673 11.28 -2.87 -0.87
C GLY A 673 11.54 -1.72 -1.85
N TRP A 674 12.36 -0.75 -1.45
CA TRP A 674 12.64 0.47 -2.22
C TRP A 674 11.39 1.08 -2.91
N PRO A 675 10.42 1.60 -2.14
CA PRO A 675 9.13 2.01 -2.69
C PRO A 675 9.24 3.35 -3.44
N ALA A 676 9.65 3.32 -4.71
CA ALA A 676 9.80 4.52 -5.55
C ALA A 676 8.51 5.38 -5.55
N PRO A 677 8.46 6.51 -4.83
CA PRO A 677 7.24 7.04 -4.25
C PRO A 677 6.34 7.79 -5.21
N LEU A 678 6.84 8.19 -6.38
CA LEU A 678 6.13 9.03 -7.33
C LEU A 678 5.62 8.26 -8.55
N LEU A 679 5.97 6.98 -8.68
CA LEU A 679 5.68 6.17 -9.87
C LEU A 679 5.21 4.73 -9.54
N SER A 680 5.17 4.33 -8.26
CA SER A 680 4.57 3.07 -7.82
C SER A 680 3.05 3.05 -8.07
N GLN A 681 2.52 1.94 -8.58
CA GLN A 681 1.07 1.75 -8.70
C GLN A 681 0.53 1.13 -7.40
N GLY A 682 -0.37 1.81 -6.69
CA GLY A 682 -0.95 1.27 -5.44
C GLY A 682 -0.15 1.59 -4.19
N LEU A 683 -0.25 0.73 -3.17
CA LEU A 683 0.30 0.95 -1.84
C LEU A 683 1.80 0.67 -1.77
N LYS A 684 2.52 1.40 -0.91
CA LYS A 684 3.96 1.20 -0.62
C LYS A 684 4.21 0.29 0.59
N GLY A 685 3.14 0.00 1.30
CA GLY A 685 3.07 -0.82 2.48
C GLY A 685 1.63 -0.80 2.99
N ALA A 686 1.32 -1.75 3.87
CA ALA A 686 0.02 -1.83 4.50
C ALA A 686 0.15 -2.49 5.87
N ALA A 687 -0.59 -1.98 6.84
CA ALA A 687 -0.91 -2.74 8.05
C ALA A 687 -2.21 -3.51 7.82
N VAL A 688 -2.18 -4.84 7.95
CA VAL A 688 -3.35 -5.71 7.85
C VAL A 688 -3.63 -6.28 9.25
N TYR A 689 -4.78 -5.92 9.81
CA TYR A 689 -5.18 -6.40 11.13
C TYR A 689 -5.82 -7.77 11.03
N LYS A 690 -5.39 -8.70 11.86
CA LYS A 690 -6.17 -9.90 12.17
C LYS A 690 -7.49 -9.47 12.78
N GLU A 691 -8.57 -10.04 12.29
CA GLU A 691 -9.91 -9.69 12.77
C GLU A 691 -10.32 -10.59 13.94
N TYR A 692 -10.03 -11.88 13.85
CA TYR A 692 -10.46 -12.87 14.84
C TYR A 692 -9.37 -13.18 15.86
N VAL A 693 -9.61 -12.87 17.14
CA VAL A 693 -8.65 -13.16 18.21
C VAL A 693 -8.68 -14.65 18.54
N SER A 694 -7.55 -15.34 18.42
CA SER A 694 -7.50 -16.78 18.67
C SER A 694 -7.27 -17.10 20.14
N ALA A 695 -7.74 -18.27 20.58
CA ALA A 695 -7.50 -18.81 21.93
C ALA A 695 -6.02 -19.11 22.26
N ILE A 696 -5.11 -18.81 21.34
CA ILE A 696 -3.66 -18.98 21.49
C ILE A 696 -2.90 -17.66 21.34
N ASP A 697 -3.60 -16.57 21.00
CA ASP A 697 -3.01 -15.23 20.85
C ASP A 697 -2.54 -14.69 22.19
N PHE A 698 -3.13 -15.16 23.29
CA PHE A 698 -2.67 -14.89 24.64
C PHE A 698 -2.81 -16.11 25.57
N VAL A 699 -1.96 -16.15 26.59
CA VAL A 699 -2.05 -16.99 27.80
C VAL A 699 -3.20 -16.46 28.66
N GLY A 700 -3.91 -17.36 29.33
CA GLY A 700 -5.18 -17.09 29.97
C GLY A 700 -5.85 -18.39 30.44
N PRO A 701 -6.91 -18.28 31.27
CA PRO A 701 -7.62 -19.45 31.79
C PRO A 701 -8.27 -20.30 30.69
N ASN A 702 -8.61 -19.69 29.54
CA ASN A 702 -9.23 -20.37 28.41
C ASN A 702 -8.26 -20.57 27.23
N SER A 703 -6.95 -20.39 27.44
CA SER A 703 -5.97 -20.65 26.37
C SER A 703 -6.04 -22.09 25.90
N HIS A 704 -5.96 -22.28 24.59
CA HIS A 704 -6.16 -23.57 23.91
C HIS A 704 -7.55 -24.22 24.08
N ASN A 705 -8.50 -23.57 24.77
CA ASN A 705 -9.88 -24.05 24.92
C ASN A 705 -10.84 -23.26 24.03
N ALA A 706 -10.91 -23.64 22.75
CA ALA A 706 -11.75 -22.96 21.76
C ALA A 706 -13.24 -22.88 22.16
N ASN A 707 -13.78 -23.93 22.79
CA ASN A 707 -15.20 -23.95 23.19
C ASN A 707 -15.52 -22.89 24.25
N ALA A 708 -14.62 -22.71 25.23
CA ALA A 708 -14.79 -21.67 26.23
C ALA A 708 -14.48 -20.28 25.64
N TRP A 709 -13.45 -20.18 24.81
CA TRP A 709 -12.99 -18.92 24.22
C TRP A 709 -14.03 -18.27 23.30
N PHE A 710 -14.63 -19.03 22.39
CA PHE A 710 -15.60 -18.55 21.40
C PHE A 710 -17.06 -18.55 21.89
N ASP A 711 -17.28 -18.40 23.21
CA ASP A 711 -18.61 -18.18 23.75
C ASP A 711 -19.28 -16.94 23.11
N ALA A 712 -20.58 -17.05 22.82
CA ALA A 712 -21.33 -16.06 22.05
C ALA A 712 -21.46 -14.68 22.73
N THR A 713 -21.20 -14.59 24.04
CA THR A 713 -21.21 -13.32 24.79
C THR A 713 -19.83 -12.65 24.85
N GLY A 714 -18.77 -13.36 24.45
CA GLY A 714 -17.38 -12.92 24.62
C GLY A 714 -16.84 -13.12 26.05
N LEU A 715 -17.62 -13.69 26.97
CA LEU A 715 -17.21 -13.93 28.37
C LEU A 715 -15.91 -14.72 28.51
N GLY A 716 -15.66 -15.63 27.57
CA GLY A 716 -14.50 -16.51 27.56
C GLY A 716 -13.20 -15.87 27.09
N ARG A 717 -13.21 -14.64 26.58
CA ARG A 717 -12.04 -13.91 26.06
C ARG A 717 -11.17 -13.37 27.19
N ARG A 718 -10.64 -14.27 28.02
CA ARG A 718 -9.87 -13.93 29.23
C ARG A 718 -8.39 -14.21 29.04
N ILE A 719 -7.56 -13.21 29.33
CA ILE A 719 -6.11 -13.22 29.12
C ILE A 719 -5.33 -12.79 30.37
N GLU A 720 -4.11 -13.30 30.50
CA GLU A 720 -3.10 -12.83 31.45
C GLU A 720 -2.31 -11.68 30.81
N ILE A 721 -2.39 -10.48 31.37
CA ILE A 721 -1.64 -9.30 30.91
C ILE A 721 -1.63 -8.21 32.00
N HIS A 722 -0.62 -7.34 31.99
CA HIS A 722 -0.42 -6.27 32.99
C HIS A 722 -0.34 -6.80 34.44
N GLY A 723 0.20 -8.00 34.62
CA GLY A 723 0.24 -8.68 35.93
C GLY A 723 -1.12 -9.20 36.43
N GLY A 724 -2.21 -8.99 35.68
CA GLY A 724 -3.52 -9.60 35.93
C GLY A 724 -3.66 -10.96 35.27
N THR A 725 -4.45 -11.85 35.87
CA THR A 725 -4.65 -13.24 35.37
C THR A 725 -6.00 -13.49 34.69
N ASP A 726 -6.88 -12.48 34.65
CA ASP A 726 -8.26 -12.62 34.17
C ASP A 726 -8.80 -11.30 33.57
N ARG A 727 -8.12 -10.79 32.54
CA ARG A 727 -8.50 -9.55 31.86
C ARG A 727 -9.29 -9.86 30.59
N LEU A 728 -10.36 -9.10 30.34
CA LEU A 728 -11.14 -9.24 29.10
C LEU A 728 -10.34 -8.68 27.92
N ALA A 729 -10.10 -9.53 26.91
CA ALA A 729 -9.51 -9.14 25.64
C ALA A 729 -10.61 -8.63 24.69
N LEU A 730 -10.46 -7.41 24.20
CA LEU A 730 -11.30 -6.82 23.16
C LEU A 730 -10.56 -6.94 21.81
N PRO A 731 -11.19 -7.47 20.76
CA PRO A 731 -10.65 -7.34 19.42
C PRO A 731 -10.55 -5.86 19.01
N THR A 732 -9.64 -5.55 18.08
CA THR A 732 -9.48 -4.20 17.55
C THR A 732 -10.81 -3.59 17.08
N GLU A 733 -11.04 -2.30 17.37
CA GLU A 733 -12.22 -1.55 16.91
C GLU A 733 -12.41 -1.73 15.39
N GLY A 734 -13.64 -2.04 14.97
CA GLY A 734 -13.95 -2.37 13.58
C GLY A 734 -13.91 -3.87 13.25
N SER A 735 -13.33 -4.71 14.12
CA SER A 735 -13.39 -6.17 13.97
C SER A 735 -14.83 -6.70 14.04
N THR A 736 -15.12 -7.76 13.29
CA THR A 736 -16.37 -8.52 13.41
C THR A 736 -16.31 -9.66 14.43
N ASP A 737 -15.19 -9.83 15.13
CA ASP A 737 -15.11 -10.75 16.26
C ASP A 737 -15.80 -10.19 17.51
N VAL A 738 -16.19 -11.06 18.42
CA VAL A 738 -16.86 -10.68 19.67
C VAL A 738 -15.82 -10.59 20.80
N PRO A 739 -15.87 -9.57 21.69
CA PRO A 739 -16.84 -8.47 21.76
C PRO A 739 -16.30 -7.13 21.21
N ALA A 740 -15.91 -7.06 19.93
CA ALA A 740 -15.34 -5.85 19.34
C ALA A 740 -16.28 -4.63 19.39
N ALA A 741 -15.67 -3.44 19.49
CA ALA A 741 -16.34 -2.16 19.32
C ALA A 741 -16.57 -1.86 17.83
N SER A 742 -17.68 -1.18 17.51
CA SER A 742 -17.95 -0.61 16.17
C SER A 742 -17.70 -1.56 14.98
N PRO A 743 -18.21 -2.81 14.97
CA PRO A 743 -17.85 -3.80 13.95
C PRO A 743 -18.15 -3.34 12.52
N ASN A 744 -17.19 -3.52 11.61
CA ASN A 744 -17.36 -3.16 10.21
C ASN A 744 -18.44 -4.03 9.56
N ARG A 745 -19.50 -3.39 9.04
CA ARG A 745 -20.56 -4.08 8.33
C ARG A 745 -20.27 -4.11 6.83
N VAL A 746 -20.00 -5.28 6.30
CA VAL A 746 -19.75 -5.49 4.87
C VAL A 746 -20.95 -4.96 4.05
N GLY A 747 -20.65 -4.14 3.04
CA GLY A 747 -21.57 -3.54 2.06
C GLY A 747 -22.67 -2.60 2.57
N LEU A 748 -22.65 -2.23 3.85
CA LEU A 748 -23.22 -0.96 4.28
C LEU A 748 -22.09 0.07 4.18
N GLY A 749 -21.88 0.61 2.97
CA GLY A 749 -20.97 1.74 2.79
C GLY A 749 -21.22 2.80 3.85
N ALA A 750 -20.17 3.52 4.26
CA ALA A 750 -20.19 4.51 5.33
C ALA A 750 -21.26 5.60 5.12
N THR A 751 -22.52 5.29 5.43
CA THR A 751 -23.65 6.23 5.47
C THR A 751 -23.49 7.22 6.62
N TRP A 752 -22.54 6.97 7.52
CA TRP A 752 -22.17 7.85 8.63
C TRP A 752 -21.14 8.93 8.29
N LEU A 753 -20.57 8.92 7.07
CA LEU A 753 -19.54 9.88 6.64
C LEU A 753 -19.85 10.59 5.30
N ASN A 754 -21.09 10.55 4.80
CA ASN A 754 -21.44 11.21 3.53
C ASN A 754 -20.48 10.88 2.37
N ARG A 755 -19.98 9.64 2.28
CA ARG A 755 -19.22 9.17 1.11
C ARG A 755 -20.16 8.39 0.19
N PRO A 756 -20.66 8.99 -0.90
CA PRO A 756 -21.48 8.27 -1.85
C PRO A 756 -20.60 7.27 -2.60
N ASN A 757 -20.94 5.99 -2.48
CA ASN A 757 -20.42 4.83 -3.22
C ASN A 757 -19.03 4.28 -2.89
N ARG A 758 -19.04 2.94 -2.64
CA ARG A 758 -18.01 1.91 -2.88
C ARG A 758 -16.64 2.14 -2.26
N VAL A 759 -16.31 1.34 -1.25
CA VAL A 759 -15.23 0.33 -1.23
C VAL A 759 -15.53 -0.56 0.00
N GLY A 760 -15.51 -1.89 -0.15
CA GLY A 760 -15.79 -2.79 0.98
C GLY A 760 -14.76 -2.67 2.11
N SER A 761 -15.14 -2.99 3.35
CA SER A 761 -14.27 -2.90 4.54
C SER A 761 -12.95 -3.68 4.44
N GLU A 762 -12.84 -4.60 3.48
CA GLU A 762 -11.68 -5.45 3.28
C GLU A 762 -10.65 -4.92 2.28
N ILE A 763 -10.93 -3.88 1.49
CA ILE A 763 -9.95 -3.33 0.54
C ILE A 763 -9.18 -2.18 1.20
N ASN A 764 -7.87 -2.35 1.32
CA ASN A 764 -6.99 -1.37 1.90
C ASN A 764 -6.57 -0.32 0.85
N LEU A 765 -6.92 0.95 1.08
CA LEU A 765 -6.66 2.07 0.14
C LEU A 765 -5.56 3.02 0.59
N SER A 766 -5.31 3.15 1.90
CA SER A 766 -4.33 4.09 2.43
C SER A 766 -3.05 3.41 2.94
N GLY A 767 -3.13 2.13 3.30
CA GLY A 767 -2.07 1.39 3.97
C GLY A 767 -2.10 1.51 5.50
N ASP A 768 -2.93 2.39 6.07
CA ASP A 768 -2.86 2.79 7.49
C ASP A 768 -3.55 1.81 8.48
N GLY A 769 -3.91 0.60 8.04
CA GLY A 769 -4.55 -0.40 8.91
C GLY A 769 -5.85 -0.96 8.36
N GLY A 770 -6.23 -2.16 8.83
CA GLY A 770 -7.43 -2.89 8.40
C GLY A 770 -7.30 -3.55 7.03
N GLY A 771 -8.41 -4.09 6.52
CA GLY A 771 -8.59 -4.66 5.18
C GLY A 771 -7.64 -5.79 4.72
N SER A 772 -8.19 -6.95 4.40
CA SER A 772 -7.42 -8.12 3.94
C SER A 772 -6.91 -8.04 2.49
N VAL A 773 -7.38 -7.09 1.69
CA VAL A 773 -7.03 -6.97 0.26
C VAL A 773 -6.13 -5.76 0.02
N VAL A 774 -4.92 -6.01 -0.45
CA VAL A 774 -3.87 -4.99 -0.64
C VAL A 774 -3.34 -5.06 -2.06
N THR A 775 -3.31 -3.94 -2.78
CA THR A 775 -2.68 -3.87 -4.11
C THR A 775 -1.37 -3.08 -4.03
N VAL A 776 -0.25 -3.75 -4.33
CA VAL A 776 1.10 -3.17 -4.36
C VAL A 776 1.69 -3.41 -5.74
N ASP A 777 2.10 -2.34 -6.42
CA ASP A 777 2.71 -2.35 -7.76
C ASP A 777 1.94 -3.19 -8.78
N GLY A 778 0.61 -3.03 -8.79
CA GLY A 778 -0.30 -3.74 -9.70
C GLY A 778 -0.54 -5.21 -9.36
N VAL A 779 -0.03 -5.70 -8.21
CA VAL A 779 -0.28 -7.05 -7.69
C VAL A 779 -1.25 -7.00 -6.52
N THR A 780 -2.41 -7.63 -6.68
CA THR A 780 -3.45 -7.73 -5.64
C THR A 780 -3.23 -8.97 -4.78
N LEU A 781 -3.03 -8.71 -3.49
CA LEU A 781 -2.79 -9.68 -2.44
C LEU A 781 -4.05 -9.82 -1.58
N GLY A 782 -4.38 -11.04 -1.20
CA GLY A 782 -5.36 -11.33 -0.14
C GLY A 782 -4.61 -11.88 1.05
N LEU A 783 -4.60 -11.19 2.19
CA LEU A 783 -3.82 -11.55 3.36
C LEU A 783 -4.75 -11.93 4.51
N GLU A 784 -4.64 -13.18 4.96
CA GLU A 784 -5.41 -13.70 6.10
C GLU A 784 -4.46 -14.18 7.19
N VAL A 785 -4.56 -13.59 8.38
CA VAL A 785 -3.69 -13.93 9.50
C VAL A 785 -4.27 -15.12 10.26
N CYS A 786 -3.68 -16.30 10.05
CA CYS A 786 -3.99 -17.53 10.79
C CYS A 786 -5.49 -17.82 10.90
N LEU A 787 -6.13 -17.51 12.04
CA LEU A 787 -7.55 -17.76 12.28
C LEU A 787 -8.47 -17.06 11.27
N ASP A 788 -8.09 -15.90 10.74
CA ASP A 788 -8.87 -15.22 9.69
C ASP A 788 -9.14 -16.15 8.50
N HIS A 789 -8.17 -16.98 8.13
CA HIS A 789 -8.29 -17.95 7.05
C HIS A 789 -9.31 -19.05 7.38
N ALA A 790 -9.25 -19.63 8.58
CA ALA A 790 -10.22 -20.64 9.02
C ALA A 790 -11.64 -20.06 9.20
N MET A 791 -11.73 -18.77 9.51
CA MET A 791 -12.98 -18.03 9.58
C MET A 791 -13.52 -17.61 8.21
N ASN A 792 -12.77 -17.89 7.13
CA ASN A 792 -13.11 -17.57 5.76
C ASN A 792 -13.36 -16.06 5.57
N ARG A 793 -12.54 -15.22 6.21
CA ARG A 793 -12.72 -13.76 6.20
C ARG A 793 -12.77 -13.21 4.78
N LEU A 794 -11.82 -13.61 3.94
CA LEU A 794 -11.71 -13.15 2.56
C LEU A 794 -12.85 -13.69 1.68
N ASP A 795 -13.26 -14.94 1.89
CA ASP A 795 -14.38 -15.57 1.15
C ASP A 795 -15.71 -14.89 1.50
N LEU A 796 -15.94 -14.58 2.77
CA LEU A 796 -17.13 -13.85 3.20
C LEU A 796 -17.18 -12.43 2.60
N PHE A 797 -16.04 -11.79 2.40
CA PHE A 797 -15.98 -10.51 1.70
C PHE A 797 -16.34 -10.65 0.22
N TYR A 798 -15.75 -11.61 -0.49
CA TYR A 798 -15.98 -11.75 -1.93
C TYR A 798 -17.34 -12.35 -2.28
N HIS A 799 -17.80 -13.34 -1.52
CA HIS A 799 -18.97 -14.16 -1.85
C HIS A 799 -20.17 -13.91 -0.95
N GLY A 800 -20.01 -13.13 0.12
CA GLY A 800 -21.07 -12.89 1.10
C GLY A 800 -21.43 -14.14 1.91
N GLY A 801 -22.54 -14.06 2.64
CA GLY A 801 -23.07 -15.18 3.43
C GLY A 801 -22.84 -15.07 4.93
N THR A 802 -23.03 -16.18 5.65
CA THR A 802 -22.88 -16.27 7.11
C THR A 802 -21.57 -16.96 7.47
N ALA A 803 -20.82 -16.37 8.40
CA ALA A 803 -19.63 -16.98 8.95
C ALA A 803 -19.94 -18.35 9.58
N PRO A 804 -18.97 -19.29 9.65
CA PRO A 804 -19.15 -20.62 10.23
C PRO A 804 -19.54 -20.63 11.73
N PHE A 805 -19.43 -19.49 12.42
CA PHE A 805 -19.94 -19.28 13.77
C PHE A 805 -21.08 -18.24 13.77
N PRO A 806 -22.10 -18.37 14.65
CA PRO A 806 -23.44 -17.74 14.50
C PRO A 806 -23.49 -16.22 14.76
N LEU A 807 -22.42 -15.49 14.49
CA LEU A 807 -22.22 -14.12 14.95
C LEU A 807 -22.37 -13.05 13.85
N ARG A 808 -22.73 -13.41 12.60
CA ARG A 808 -22.84 -12.45 11.48
C ARG A 808 -24.24 -12.41 10.86
N ALA A 809 -24.75 -11.20 10.66
CA ALA A 809 -25.79 -10.95 9.64
C ALA A 809 -25.17 -11.15 8.25
N ALA A 810 -25.97 -11.59 7.27
CA ALA A 810 -25.49 -11.85 5.91
C ALA A 810 -24.81 -10.61 5.30
N ALA A 811 -23.56 -10.77 4.90
CA ALA A 811 -22.82 -9.76 4.16
C ALA A 811 -23.18 -9.82 2.67
N PRO A 812 -23.42 -8.69 1.99
CA PRO A 812 -23.35 -8.64 0.52
C PRO A 812 -21.90 -8.90 0.10
N GLY A 813 -21.70 -9.72 -0.94
CA GLY A 813 -20.37 -10.01 -1.48
C GLY A 813 -19.76 -8.80 -2.20
N ALA A 814 -18.58 -9.01 -2.80
CA ALA A 814 -17.89 -8.01 -3.61
C ALA A 814 -18.75 -7.51 -4.77
N VAL A 815 -18.56 -6.25 -5.13
CA VAL A 815 -19.31 -5.56 -6.17
C VAL A 815 -18.45 -5.32 -7.41
N ALA A 816 -19.10 -4.91 -8.51
CA ALA A 816 -18.40 -4.68 -9.76
C ALA A 816 -17.26 -3.65 -9.59
N GLY A 817 -16.07 -3.98 -10.08
CA GLY A 817 -14.86 -3.16 -9.95
C GLY A 817 -13.99 -3.43 -8.72
N ASP A 818 -14.46 -4.24 -7.76
CA ASP A 818 -13.59 -4.68 -6.64
C ASP A 818 -12.45 -5.58 -7.18
N PRO A 819 -11.21 -5.41 -6.70
CA PRO A 819 -10.06 -6.15 -7.19
C PRO A 819 -10.11 -7.62 -6.79
N ARG A 820 -9.67 -8.51 -7.69
CA ARG A 820 -9.52 -9.95 -7.43
C ARG A 820 -8.13 -10.30 -6.95
N VAL A 821 -8.04 -11.22 -6.00
CA VAL A 821 -6.77 -11.68 -5.44
C VAL A 821 -6.01 -12.54 -6.45
N GLN A 822 -4.77 -12.11 -6.75
CA GLN A 822 -3.82 -12.88 -7.56
C GLN A 822 -3.00 -13.82 -6.67
N VAL A 823 -2.63 -13.35 -5.48
CA VAL A 823 -1.83 -14.09 -4.50
C VAL A 823 -2.48 -14.03 -3.11
N GLN A 824 -2.84 -15.18 -2.54
CA GLN A 824 -3.32 -15.27 -1.16
C GLN A 824 -2.18 -15.63 -0.21
N LEU A 825 -2.04 -14.86 0.87
CA LEU A 825 -0.95 -14.95 1.84
C LEU A 825 -1.51 -15.32 3.21
N ILE A 826 -0.91 -16.33 3.82
CA ILE A 826 -1.33 -16.87 5.11
C ILE A 826 -0.12 -16.95 6.05
N PRO A 827 0.30 -15.84 6.68
CA PRO A 827 1.20 -15.91 7.83
C PRO A 827 0.44 -16.58 8.98
N SER A 828 1.00 -17.65 9.57
CA SER A 828 0.30 -18.43 10.58
C SER A 828 1.17 -18.95 11.71
N PHE A 829 0.51 -19.35 12.79
CA PHE A 829 1.06 -20.18 13.86
C PHE A 829 0.10 -21.35 14.10
N GLY A 830 0.15 -22.37 13.24
CA GLY A 830 -0.68 -23.57 13.29
C GLY A 830 -1.77 -23.68 12.21
N MET A 831 -1.95 -22.65 11.39
CA MET A 831 -2.91 -22.68 10.28
C MET A 831 -2.28 -23.25 9.01
N SER A 832 -3.04 -24.11 8.32
CA SER A 832 -2.72 -24.68 7.01
C SER A 832 -3.67 -24.14 5.94
N ILE A 833 -3.28 -24.30 4.67
CA ILE A 833 -4.04 -23.83 3.50
C ILE A 833 -5.41 -24.52 3.42
N GLY A 834 -5.53 -25.80 3.80
CA GLY A 834 -6.77 -26.57 3.66
C GLY A 834 -7.81 -26.30 4.74
N ARG A 835 -7.51 -25.45 5.72
CA ARG A 835 -8.42 -25.12 6.84
C ARG A 835 -9.32 -23.92 6.56
N GLY A 836 -9.07 -23.18 5.49
CA GLY A 836 -9.92 -22.10 5.01
C GLY A 836 -10.21 -22.24 3.52
N LYS A 837 -10.97 -21.28 2.99
CA LYS A 837 -11.25 -21.18 1.56
C LYS A 837 -10.24 -20.29 0.85
N LEU A 838 -9.98 -20.64 -0.41
CA LEU A 838 -9.14 -19.85 -1.30
C LEU A 838 -10.01 -18.93 -2.16
N CYS A 839 -9.62 -17.66 -2.24
CA CYS A 839 -10.34 -16.62 -2.97
C CYS A 839 -9.61 -16.17 -4.25
N THR A 840 -8.48 -16.80 -4.54
CA THR A 840 -7.77 -16.59 -5.80
C THR A 840 -8.53 -17.27 -6.95
N TRP A 841 -8.23 -16.85 -8.19
CA TRP A 841 -8.81 -17.47 -9.36
C TRP A 841 -8.44 -18.96 -9.48
N ILE A 842 -9.45 -19.83 -9.56
CA ILE A 842 -9.27 -21.29 -9.67
C ILE A 842 -9.39 -21.71 -11.14
N GLY A 843 -8.33 -22.33 -11.67
CA GLY A 843 -8.30 -22.89 -13.03
C GLY A 843 -7.90 -21.89 -14.14
N GLY A 844 -7.87 -22.34 -15.40
CA GLY A 844 -7.42 -21.52 -16.54
C GLY A 844 -5.89 -21.52 -16.77
N PRO A 845 -5.39 -20.82 -17.81
CA PRO A 845 -3.97 -20.82 -18.18
C PRO A 845 -3.06 -20.05 -17.21
N GLN A 846 -3.64 -19.18 -16.37
CA GLN A 846 -2.93 -18.37 -15.36
C GLN A 846 -3.69 -18.42 -14.02
N PRO A 847 -3.67 -19.57 -13.32
CA PRO A 847 -4.35 -19.76 -12.04
C PRO A 847 -3.70 -18.95 -10.93
N GLY A 848 -4.48 -18.62 -9.91
CA GLY A 848 -4.02 -17.95 -8.70
C GLY A 848 -2.94 -18.69 -7.91
N LEU A 849 -2.38 -18.01 -6.92
CA LEU A 849 -1.30 -18.53 -6.09
C LEU A 849 -1.63 -18.38 -4.61
N VAL A 850 -1.20 -19.33 -3.78
CA VAL A 850 -1.34 -19.25 -2.33
C VAL A 850 -0.02 -19.59 -1.65
N PHE A 851 0.31 -18.85 -0.60
CA PHE A 851 1.54 -19.03 0.16
C PHE A 851 1.27 -18.97 1.66
N ASN A 852 1.70 -20.01 2.38
CA ASN A 852 1.57 -20.14 3.83
C ASN A 852 2.95 -20.31 4.47
N VAL A 853 3.20 -19.54 5.54
CA VAL A 853 4.40 -19.66 6.39
C VAL A 853 3.91 -19.86 7.82
N ASP A 854 4.18 -21.05 8.37
CA ASP A 854 3.67 -21.48 9.65
C ASP A 854 4.78 -21.58 10.71
N GLY A 855 4.70 -20.69 11.70
CA GLY A 855 5.65 -20.63 12.81
C GLY A 855 5.52 -21.78 13.80
N GLN A 856 4.33 -22.38 13.97
CA GLN A 856 4.17 -23.52 14.89
C GLN A 856 4.87 -24.76 14.34
N ARG A 857 4.72 -24.99 13.03
CA ARG A 857 5.36 -26.11 12.34
C ARG A 857 6.79 -25.82 11.94
N CYS A 858 7.22 -24.55 11.94
CA CYS A 858 8.47 -24.09 11.34
C CYS A 858 8.60 -24.58 9.89
N ALA A 859 7.51 -24.42 9.14
CA ALA A 859 7.37 -24.95 7.79
C ALA A 859 6.50 -24.03 6.93
N SER A 860 6.72 -24.10 5.62
CA SER A 860 6.00 -23.28 4.64
C SER A 860 5.51 -24.13 3.47
N VAL A 861 4.43 -23.69 2.84
CA VAL A 861 3.85 -24.33 1.65
C VAL A 861 3.41 -23.24 0.68
N ALA A 862 3.81 -23.37 -0.58
CA ALA A 862 3.35 -22.54 -1.68
C ALA A 862 2.64 -23.41 -2.72
N ARG A 863 1.52 -22.94 -3.29
CA ARG A 863 0.71 -23.70 -4.26
C ARG A 863 0.19 -22.83 -5.40
N VAL A 864 -0.08 -23.50 -6.51
CA VAL A 864 -0.83 -22.96 -7.66
C VAL A 864 -2.28 -23.43 -7.55
N THR A 865 -3.25 -22.52 -7.57
CA THR A 865 -4.69 -22.83 -7.39
C THR A 865 -5.33 -23.33 -8.70
N ASP A 866 -4.86 -24.47 -9.17
CA ASP A 866 -5.28 -25.12 -10.43
C ASP A 866 -6.56 -25.97 -10.31
N GLY A 867 -7.18 -26.00 -9.13
CA GLY A 867 -8.37 -26.81 -8.82
C GLY A 867 -8.06 -28.26 -8.44
N ALA A 868 -6.79 -28.66 -8.37
CA ALA A 868 -6.42 -29.96 -7.84
C ALA A 868 -6.71 -30.04 -6.34
N TYR A 869 -7.14 -31.21 -5.90
CA TYR A 869 -7.37 -31.50 -4.48
C TYR A 869 -6.12 -32.06 -3.85
N SER A 870 -5.72 -31.54 -2.69
CA SER A 870 -4.53 -31.98 -1.96
C SER A 870 -4.82 -32.21 -0.48
N CYS A 871 -3.85 -32.77 0.25
CA CYS A 871 -3.86 -32.90 1.70
C CYS A 871 -2.85 -31.93 2.33
N ASP A 872 -3.21 -31.34 3.47
CA ASP A 872 -2.32 -30.45 4.23
C ASP A 872 -1.10 -31.18 4.82
N ASP A 873 -1.33 -32.39 5.34
CA ASP A 873 -0.27 -33.21 5.97
C ASP A 873 0.61 -33.91 4.93
N HIS A 874 0.11 -34.07 3.70
CA HIS A 874 0.80 -34.76 2.61
C HIS A 874 0.83 -33.90 1.34
N PRO A 875 1.72 -32.88 1.27
CA PRO A 875 1.70 -31.89 0.20
C PRO A 875 1.96 -32.43 -1.20
N ALA A 876 2.60 -33.59 -1.31
CA ALA A 876 2.84 -34.29 -2.57
C ALA A 876 1.60 -35.05 -3.08
N MET A 877 0.63 -35.32 -2.21
CA MET A 877 -0.59 -36.05 -2.58
C MET A 877 -1.59 -35.10 -3.22
N HIS A 878 -1.97 -35.41 -4.46
CA HIS A 878 -2.90 -34.64 -5.26
C HIS A 878 -3.89 -35.56 -6.00
N ALA A 879 -5.11 -35.05 -6.20
CA ALA A 879 -6.18 -35.72 -6.92
C ALA A 879 -6.97 -34.72 -7.77
N THR A 880 -7.70 -35.21 -8.76
CA THR A 880 -8.59 -34.40 -9.61
C THR A 880 -10.02 -34.34 -9.09
N VAL A 881 -10.34 -35.10 -8.04
CA VAL A 881 -11.67 -35.17 -7.42
C VAL A 881 -11.55 -35.14 -5.90
N PRO A 882 -12.61 -34.72 -5.19
CA PRO A 882 -12.67 -34.86 -3.73
C PRO A 882 -12.48 -36.32 -3.30
N GLY A 883 -11.91 -36.52 -2.11
CA GLY A 883 -11.63 -37.84 -1.57
C GLY A 883 -10.96 -37.79 -0.20
N LEU A 884 -10.33 -38.88 0.20
CA LEU A 884 -9.53 -38.96 1.42
C LEU A 884 -8.07 -39.18 1.07
N CYS A 885 -7.17 -38.62 1.88
CA CYS A 885 -5.76 -38.88 1.77
C CYS A 885 -5.44 -40.35 2.06
N THR A 886 -4.81 -41.00 1.09
CA THR A 886 -4.41 -42.41 1.15
C THR A 886 -2.99 -42.63 1.67
N GLN A 887 -2.25 -41.56 1.97
CA GLN A 887 -0.90 -41.64 2.52
C GLN A 887 -0.90 -42.06 3.98
N ASP A 888 0.23 -42.60 4.42
CA ASP A 888 0.42 -43.02 5.81
C ASP A 888 0.75 -41.82 6.70
N LYS A 889 0.25 -41.82 7.94
CA LYS A 889 0.62 -40.81 8.94
C LYS A 889 2.06 -41.05 9.37
N GLU A 890 2.89 -40.06 9.12
CA GLU A 890 4.29 -40.07 9.47
C GLU A 890 4.56 -39.00 10.54
N LEU A 891 5.31 -39.38 11.57
CA LEU A 891 5.81 -38.50 12.62
C LEU A 891 7.33 -38.36 12.45
N ARG A 892 7.86 -37.17 12.71
CA ARG A 892 9.31 -36.97 12.83
C ARG A 892 9.71 -37.10 14.29
N TRP A 893 10.71 -37.93 14.57
CA TRP A 893 11.17 -38.24 15.93
C TRP A 893 12.65 -37.92 16.06
N CYS A 894 13.04 -37.16 17.07
CA CYS A 894 14.45 -36.98 17.40
C CYS A 894 14.88 -38.03 18.44
N VAL A 895 15.89 -38.83 18.10
CA VAL A 895 16.43 -39.87 18.99
C VAL A 895 17.12 -39.26 20.21
N GLY A 896 17.86 -38.15 20.03
CA GLY A 896 18.62 -37.52 21.11
C GLY A 896 17.76 -36.85 22.18
N CYS A 897 16.70 -36.12 21.79
CA CYS A 897 15.81 -35.47 22.76
C CYS A 897 14.54 -36.28 23.08
N ASN A 898 14.32 -37.42 22.41
CA ASN A 898 13.16 -38.29 22.58
C ASN A 898 11.81 -37.55 22.45
N LYS A 899 11.70 -36.63 21.47
CA LYS A 899 10.49 -35.83 21.20
C LYS A 899 10.10 -35.90 19.72
N THR A 900 8.80 -35.83 19.46
CA THR A 900 8.26 -35.58 18.12
C THR A 900 8.62 -34.16 17.66
N ARG A 901 8.93 -34.02 16.38
CA ARG A 901 9.21 -32.74 15.71
C ARG A 901 8.16 -32.46 14.65
N SER A 902 7.88 -31.19 14.45
CA SER A 902 6.77 -30.71 13.62
C SER A 902 7.11 -30.54 12.14
N ALA A 903 8.40 -30.58 11.75
CA ALA A 903 8.86 -30.48 10.37
C ALA A 903 9.98 -31.47 10.02
N PRO A 904 10.21 -31.74 8.72
CA PRO A 904 11.38 -32.46 8.24
C PRO A 904 12.65 -31.64 8.48
N GLY A 905 13.64 -32.21 9.18
CA GLY A 905 14.91 -31.54 9.44
C GLY A 905 15.70 -32.17 10.59
N ASP A 906 16.86 -31.59 10.86
CA ASP A 906 17.72 -31.95 11.98
C ASP A 906 17.19 -31.33 13.28
N CYS A 907 17.20 -32.10 14.36
CA CYS A 907 17.06 -31.57 15.70
C CYS A 907 18.21 -30.58 15.96
N PRO A 908 17.92 -29.34 16.40
CA PRO A 908 18.94 -28.31 16.60
C PRO A 908 20.11 -28.76 17.49
N THR A 909 19.82 -29.61 18.48
CA THR A 909 20.80 -30.15 19.42
C THR A 909 21.43 -31.48 18.99
N HIS A 910 20.74 -32.30 18.18
CA HIS A 910 21.08 -33.73 18.01
C HIS A 910 21.17 -34.21 16.56
N GLY A 911 21.00 -33.34 15.56
CA GLY A 911 21.07 -33.74 14.16
C GLY A 911 19.80 -34.47 13.66
N PRO A 912 19.89 -35.25 12.57
CA PRO A 912 18.74 -35.75 11.81
C PRO A 912 17.63 -36.43 12.62
N THR A 913 16.39 -36.08 12.30
CA THR A 913 15.20 -36.77 12.84
C THR A 913 14.86 -38.01 12.02
N GLU A 914 14.37 -39.05 12.70
CA GLU A 914 13.89 -40.27 12.04
C GLU A 914 12.39 -40.20 11.75
N ALA A 915 11.97 -40.75 10.61
CA ALA A 915 10.57 -40.94 10.28
C ALA A 915 10.00 -42.15 11.05
N ARG A 916 8.82 -41.98 11.65
CA ARG A 916 8.08 -43.05 12.33
C ARG A 916 6.63 -43.11 11.86
N HIS A 917 6.09 -44.31 11.73
CA HIS A 917 4.65 -44.53 11.54
C HIS A 917 3.96 -44.72 12.90
N LEU A 918 2.74 -44.20 13.00
CA LEU A 918 1.80 -44.62 14.04
C LEU A 918 1.17 -45.96 13.64
N CYS A 919 1.06 -46.89 14.58
CA CYS A 919 0.44 -48.18 14.31
C CYS A 919 -1.09 -48.05 14.20
N GLY A 920 -1.65 -48.42 13.05
CA GLY A 920 -3.01 -48.14 12.59
C GLY A 920 -4.13 -49.07 13.06
N TYR A 921 -3.93 -49.88 14.10
CA TYR A 921 -5.05 -50.57 14.77
C TYR A 921 -5.89 -49.54 15.56
N ALA A 922 -7.23 -49.53 15.46
CA ALA A 922 -8.12 -48.43 15.89
C ALA A 922 -9.11 -48.75 17.06
N TRP A 923 -9.67 -47.70 17.72
CA TRP A 923 -10.72 -47.72 18.79
C TRP A 923 -12.17 -47.89 18.25
N GLN A 924 -13.10 -48.30 19.15
CA GLN A 924 -14.47 -48.83 18.96
C GLN A 924 -15.60 -47.82 18.54
N ARG A 925 -16.74 -48.32 18.03
CA ARG A 925 -18.05 -47.61 17.89
C ARG A 925 -19.16 -48.31 18.70
N TRP A 926 -20.14 -47.53 19.20
CA TRP A 926 -21.25 -47.93 20.09
C TRP A 926 -22.59 -48.20 19.39
N GLN A 927 -23.52 -48.91 20.07
CA GLN A 927 -24.97 -48.94 19.79
C GLN A 927 -25.74 -48.15 20.86
N CYS A 928 -26.75 -47.37 20.47
CA CYS A 928 -27.61 -46.62 21.40
C CYS A 928 -28.50 -47.56 22.24
N GLY A 929 -28.37 -47.54 23.57
CA GLY A 929 -29.14 -48.38 24.50
C GLY A 929 -30.59 -47.96 24.78
N VAL A 930 -31.17 -47.07 23.97
CA VAL A 930 -32.59 -46.68 24.10
C VAL A 930 -33.46 -47.74 23.43
N VAL A 931 -34.39 -48.33 24.18
CA VAL A 931 -35.40 -49.25 23.65
C VAL A 931 -36.11 -48.60 22.46
N GLY A 932 -35.96 -49.18 21.26
CA GLY A 932 -36.53 -48.66 20.01
C GLY A 932 -35.62 -47.78 19.14
N CYS A 933 -34.31 -47.73 19.39
CA CYS A 933 -33.33 -47.10 18.49
C CYS A 933 -32.64 -48.18 17.62
N THR A 934 -32.99 -48.27 16.33
CA THR A 934 -32.50 -49.30 15.39
C THR A 934 -31.34 -48.84 14.50
N ASN A 935 -30.74 -47.68 14.77
CA ASN A 935 -29.58 -47.19 14.00
C ASN A 935 -28.36 -48.09 14.25
N THR A 936 -28.22 -49.09 13.39
CA THR A 936 -27.06 -49.96 13.28
C THR A 936 -26.25 -49.51 12.06
N MET A 937 -25.02 -49.07 12.26
CA MET A 937 -24.05 -49.05 11.15
C MET A 937 -23.41 -50.45 11.06
N PRO A 938 -23.32 -51.04 9.85
CA PRO A 938 -22.76 -52.38 9.68
C PRO A 938 -21.24 -52.40 9.96
N CYS A 939 -20.74 -53.56 10.41
CA CYS A 939 -19.30 -53.80 10.56
C CYS A 939 -18.66 -54.12 9.20
N LEU A 940 -17.37 -53.80 9.05
CA LEU A 940 -16.58 -54.02 7.82
C LEU A 940 -16.57 -55.48 7.31
N ALA A 941 -16.94 -56.46 8.14
CA ALA A 941 -17.02 -57.87 7.77
C ALA A 941 -18.34 -58.24 7.04
N HIS A 942 -19.34 -57.35 6.98
CA HIS A 942 -20.60 -57.59 6.28
C HIS A 942 -21.00 -56.36 5.43
N PRO A 943 -20.62 -56.31 4.14
CA PRO A 943 -20.93 -55.18 3.26
C PRO A 943 -22.31 -55.32 2.61
N TYR A 944 -23.16 -54.30 2.74
CA TYR A 944 -24.25 -53.96 1.80
C TYR A 944 -24.34 -52.42 1.69
N PRO A 945 -24.95 -51.86 0.60
CA PRO A 945 -24.34 -50.86 -0.28
C PRO A 945 -24.75 -49.41 0.12
N PRO A 946 -24.32 -48.36 -0.62
CA PRO A 946 -23.74 -47.17 -0.02
C PRO A 946 -24.77 -46.09 0.32
N ALA A 947 -24.66 -45.55 1.53
CA ALA A 947 -24.95 -44.15 1.79
C ALA A 947 -23.99 -43.68 2.91
N PRO A 948 -23.11 -42.69 2.67
CA PRO A 948 -22.30 -42.12 3.74
C PRO A 948 -23.24 -41.30 4.66
N PRO A 949 -23.18 -41.47 6.00
CA PRO A 949 -23.82 -40.53 6.88
C PRO A 949 -23.02 -39.22 6.90
N PRO A 950 -23.69 -38.06 7.14
CA PRO A 950 -23.03 -36.78 7.26
C PRO A 950 -22.14 -36.73 8.51
N LEU A 951 -21.09 -35.93 8.37
CA LEU A 951 -20.02 -35.57 9.30
C LEU A 951 -20.36 -35.58 10.81
N GLY A 952 -19.50 -36.22 11.62
CA GLY A 952 -18.87 -35.54 12.75
C GLY A 952 -19.57 -35.36 14.12
N PHE A 953 -20.46 -36.24 14.59
CA PHE A 953 -21.03 -36.10 15.96
C PHE A 953 -20.83 -37.31 16.87
N ASN A 954 -20.42 -37.06 18.12
CA ASN A 954 -20.40 -38.03 19.24
C ASN A 954 -21.74 -38.08 20.01
N TRP A 955 -22.84 -37.62 19.41
CA TRP A 955 -24.15 -37.51 20.06
C TRP A 955 -25.22 -38.30 19.30
N CYS A 956 -26.11 -38.96 20.02
CA CYS A 956 -27.30 -39.57 19.43
C CYS A 956 -28.34 -38.48 19.12
N LEU A 957 -28.63 -38.22 17.83
CA LEU A 957 -29.61 -37.23 17.38
C LEU A 957 -31.05 -37.45 17.91
N LYS A 958 -31.35 -38.62 18.47
CA LYS A 958 -32.67 -38.96 19.03
C LYS A 958 -32.76 -38.73 20.54
N CYS A 959 -31.64 -38.69 21.29
CA CYS A 959 -31.68 -38.59 22.76
C CYS A 959 -30.61 -37.67 23.39
N SER A 960 -29.74 -37.05 22.59
CA SER A 960 -28.77 -36.02 23.00
C SER A 960 -27.86 -36.37 24.19
N LYS A 961 -27.59 -37.65 24.44
CA LYS A 961 -26.63 -38.11 25.48
C LYS A 961 -25.25 -38.44 24.91
N GLU A 962 -24.23 -38.23 25.74
CA GLU A 962 -22.82 -38.57 25.52
C GLU A 962 -22.53 -40.03 25.96
N PHE A 963 -21.60 -40.74 25.30
CA PHE A 963 -21.35 -42.19 25.51
C PHE A 963 -20.10 -42.48 26.37
N PRO A 964 -20.17 -43.29 27.45
CA PRO A 964 -19.01 -43.88 28.12
C PRO A 964 -18.65 -45.29 27.61
N VAL A 965 -17.42 -45.76 27.83
CA VAL A 965 -16.76 -46.93 27.17
C VAL A 965 -17.16 -48.30 27.76
N GLY A 966 -17.50 -49.33 26.93
CA GLY A 966 -17.70 -50.71 27.41
C GLY A 966 -17.97 -51.83 26.37
N LEU A 967 -17.31 -53.00 26.61
CA LEU A 967 -17.42 -54.43 26.18
C LEU A 967 -17.53 -54.89 24.68
N PRO A 968 -16.90 -56.04 24.32
CA PRO A 968 -16.75 -56.52 22.92
C PRO A 968 -17.95 -57.29 22.33
N CYS A 969 -18.00 -57.35 20.98
CA CYS A 969 -18.98 -58.11 20.18
C CYS A 969 -18.90 -59.62 20.45
N SER A 970 -20.04 -60.22 20.81
CA SER A 970 -20.16 -61.65 21.15
C SER A 970 -20.01 -62.62 19.97
N THR A 971 -20.06 -62.14 18.72
CA THR A 971 -20.11 -63.02 17.53
C THR A 971 -18.76 -63.21 16.83
N CYS A 972 -17.85 -62.23 16.88
CA CYS A 972 -16.57 -62.30 16.16
C CYS A 972 -15.32 -62.14 17.05
N GLY A 973 -15.48 -62.09 18.37
CA GLY A 973 -14.38 -61.84 19.32
C GLY A 973 -13.84 -60.41 19.31
N GLY A 974 -14.21 -59.60 18.32
CA GLY A 974 -13.80 -58.19 18.17
C GLY A 974 -12.31 -58.01 17.79
N PRO A 975 -11.93 -56.92 17.09
CA PRO A 975 -10.52 -56.61 16.87
C PRO A 975 -9.83 -56.08 18.15
N PRO A 976 -8.52 -56.30 18.31
CA PRO A 976 -7.75 -55.95 19.52
C PRO A 976 -7.53 -54.45 19.70
N ALA A 977 -7.04 -54.07 20.90
CA ALA A 977 -6.78 -52.69 21.29
C ALA A 977 -5.80 -51.96 20.34
N PRO A 978 -5.98 -50.65 20.15
CA PRO A 978 -5.11 -49.81 19.32
C PRO A 978 -3.75 -49.61 19.97
N CYS A 979 -2.74 -49.64 19.12
CA CYS A 979 -1.34 -49.59 19.52
C CYS A 979 -0.88 -48.14 19.69
N PRO A 980 -0.53 -47.69 20.90
CA PRO A 980 0.03 -46.35 21.09
C PRO A 980 1.47 -46.23 20.56
N GLU A 981 2.10 -47.34 20.20
CA GLU A 981 3.50 -47.35 19.76
C GLU A 981 3.65 -46.76 18.35
N SER A 982 4.61 -45.84 18.23
CA SER A 982 5.20 -45.46 16.95
C SER A 982 6.38 -46.37 16.65
N TYR A 983 6.61 -46.67 15.37
CA TYR A 983 7.73 -47.51 14.93
C TYR A 983 8.43 -46.86 13.74
N ARG A 984 9.73 -47.09 13.59
CA ARG A 984 10.53 -46.50 12.51
C ARG A 984 9.98 -46.96 11.15
N VAL A 985 9.89 -46.05 10.19
CA VAL A 985 9.48 -46.40 8.81
C VAL A 985 10.39 -47.51 8.28
N GLY A 986 9.79 -48.56 7.70
CA GLY A 986 10.50 -49.75 7.22
C GLY A 986 10.77 -50.83 8.29
N THR A 987 10.32 -50.65 9.53
CA THR A 987 10.41 -51.67 10.60
C THR A 987 9.03 -52.17 11.04
N THR A 988 8.97 -53.17 11.93
CA THR A 988 7.72 -53.63 12.55
C THR A 988 7.49 -52.96 13.90
N CYS A 989 6.20 -52.77 14.24
CA CYS A 989 5.77 -52.37 15.56
C CYS A 989 6.13 -53.44 16.58
N SER A 990 6.71 -53.02 17.72
CA SER A 990 7.11 -53.92 18.81
C SER A 990 5.94 -54.67 19.46
N LYS A 991 4.70 -54.23 19.22
CA LYS A 991 3.48 -54.83 19.78
C LYS A 991 2.60 -55.57 18.77
N HIS A 992 2.80 -55.38 17.46
CA HIS A 992 1.90 -55.93 16.44
C HIS A 992 2.67 -56.38 15.19
N THR A 993 2.39 -57.60 14.71
CA THR A 993 2.93 -58.15 13.45
C THR A 993 1.78 -58.79 12.65
N PRO A 994 1.51 -58.35 11.40
CA PRO A 994 2.18 -57.27 10.69
C PRO A 994 1.80 -55.89 11.25
N ALA A 995 2.76 -54.96 11.24
CA ALA A 995 2.50 -53.57 11.60
C ALA A 995 1.87 -52.85 10.41
N LEU A 996 0.68 -52.30 10.59
CA LEU A 996 0.01 -51.48 9.59
C LEU A 996 0.18 -50.01 9.98
N PRO A 997 0.66 -49.13 9.09
CA PRO A 997 0.65 -47.70 9.36
C PRO A 997 -0.77 -47.17 9.40
N GLN A 998 -1.03 -46.21 10.29
CA GLN A 998 -2.29 -45.49 10.29
C GLN A 998 -2.39 -44.63 9.02
N ARG A 999 -3.46 -44.81 8.24
CA ARG A 999 -3.75 -43.94 7.09
C ARG A 999 -4.09 -42.52 7.56
N CYS A 1000 -3.72 -41.53 6.77
CA CYS A 1000 -4.05 -40.12 7.00
C CYS A 1000 -5.55 -39.91 7.08
N ASN A 1001 -6.29 -40.35 6.05
CA ASN A 1001 -7.74 -40.22 5.91
C ASN A 1001 -8.26 -38.77 6.06
N ALA A 1002 -7.38 -37.76 5.99
CA ALA A 1002 -7.80 -36.36 5.94
C ALA A 1002 -8.57 -36.09 4.64
N PRO A 1003 -9.64 -35.30 4.67
CA PRO A 1003 -10.31 -34.85 3.45
C PRO A 1003 -9.34 -34.14 2.50
N LEU A 1004 -9.48 -34.46 1.22
CA LEU A 1004 -8.84 -33.77 0.14
C LEU A 1004 -9.55 -32.44 -0.12
N VAL A 1005 -8.82 -31.34 -0.02
CA VAL A 1005 -9.34 -29.96 -0.20
C VAL A 1005 -8.74 -29.36 -1.47
N SER A 1006 -9.50 -28.55 -2.21
CA SER A 1006 -9.06 -27.89 -3.44
C SER A 1006 -8.05 -26.77 -3.15
N MET A 1007 -6.82 -27.18 -2.83
CA MET A 1007 -5.70 -26.28 -2.52
C MET A 1007 -4.74 -26.09 -3.69
N GLY A 1008 -4.91 -26.90 -4.74
CA GLY A 1008 -4.05 -26.95 -5.90
C GLY A 1008 -2.70 -27.63 -5.67
N ARG A 1009 -1.86 -27.65 -6.71
CA ARG A 1009 -0.55 -28.32 -6.69
C ARG A 1009 0.53 -27.54 -5.94
N SER A 1010 1.42 -28.25 -5.27
CA SER A 1010 2.59 -27.67 -4.58
C SER A 1010 3.62 -27.08 -5.56
N ILE A 1011 4.18 -25.94 -5.19
CA ILE A 1011 5.34 -25.34 -5.85
C ILE A 1011 6.60 -25.91 -5.19
N ALA A 1012 7.56 -26.34 -5.99
CA ALA A 1012 8.80 -26.92 -5.49
C ALA A 1012 9.73 -25.85 -4.88
N THR A 1013 10.52 -26.26 -3.89
CA THR A 1013 11.66 -25.45 -3.42
C THR A 1013 12.82 -25.55 -4.42
N VAL A 1014 13.56 -24.46 -4.58
CA VAL A 1014 14.76 -24.38 -5.43
C VAL A 1014 15.98 -24.29 -4.54
N GLY A 1015 16.26 -25.35 -3.78
CA GLY A 1015 17.32 -25.38 -2.79
C GLY A 1015 16.89 -26.02 -1.47
N GLY A 1016 17.87 -26.24 -0.60
CA GLY A 1016 17.66 -26.67 0.79
C GLY A 1016 17.44 -25.48 1.73
N PRO A 1017 17.01 -25.71 2.98
CA PRO A 1017 16.87 -24.67 3.99
C PRO A 1017 18.21 -24.03 4.33
N THR A 1018 18.28 -22.70 4.23
CA THR A 1018 19.47 -21.91 4.61
C THR A 1018 19.29 -21.39 6.05
N GLN A 1019 20.13 -21.86 6.97
CA GLN A 1019 20.02 -21.53 8.40
C GLN A 1019 20.32 -20.05 8.67
N VAL A 1020 19.50 -19.41 9.50
CA VAL A 1020 19.70 -18.03 9.98
C VAL A 1020 20.28 -18.09 11.39
N ASN A 1021 21.61 -18.08 11.52
CA ASN A 1021 22.25 -18.36 12.81
C ASN A 1021 21.83 -17.43 13.96
N SER A 1022 21.56 -16.15 13.66
CA SER A 1022 21.11 -15.16 14.65
C SER A 1022 19.74 -15.50 15.26
N SER A 1023 18.94 -16.34 14.60
CA SER A 1023 17.64 -16.80 15.13
C SER A 1023 17.72 -17.98 16.11
N HIS A 1024 18.92 -18.51 16.41
CA HIS A 1024 19.10 -19.62 17.35
C HIS A 1024 19.04 -19.23 18.83
N ASP A 1025 18.82 -17.95 19.14
CA ASP A 1025 18.75 -17.50 20.53
C ASP A 1025 17.47 -18.02 21.23
N PRO A 1026 17.60 -18.93 22.21
CA PRO A 1026 16.46 -19.52 22.91
C PRO A 1026 15.71 -18.51 23.79
N ALA A 1027 16.23 -17.30 23.99
CA ALA A 1027 15.50 -16.23 24.68
C ALA A 1027 14.34 -15.68 23.84
N PHE A 1028 14.43 -15.75 22.51
CA PHE A 1028 13.49 -15.12 21.56
C PHE A 1028 12.73 -16.13 20.69
N PHE A 1029 13.30 -17.32 20.46
CA PHE A 1029 12.74 -18.36 19.59
C PHE A 1029 12.89 -19.75 20.23
N ASP A 1030 11.83 -20.57 20.16
CA ASP A 1030 11.85 -21.96 20.68
C ASP A 1030 12.65 -22.88 19.75
N GLU A 1031 12.62 -22.58 18.45
CA GLU A 1031 13.40 -23.27 17.42
C GLU A 1031 14.02 -22.24 16.47
N GLY A 1032 15.28 -22.46 16.11
CA GLY A 1032 16.00 -21.65 15.13
C GLY A 1032 15.30 -21.61 13.78
N GLY A 1033 15.52 -20.50 13.09
CA GLY A 1033 14.90 -20.20 11.81
C GLY A 1033 15.79 -20.44 10.60
N HIS A 1034 15.14 -20.66 9.46
CA HIS A 1034 15.79 -20.88 8.17
C HIS A 1034 14.97 -20.24 7.04
N VAL A 1035 15.67 -19.90 5.95
CA VAL A 1035 15.06 -19.39 4.73
C VAL A 1035 14.80 -20.55 3.76
N LEU A 1036 13.64 -20.56 3.10
CA LEU A 1036 13.32 -21.43 1.97
C LEU A 1036 12.90 -20.61 0.75
N VAL A 1037 13.47 -20.94 -0.41
CA VAL A 1037 13.16 -20.31 -1.70
C VAL A 1037 12.36 -21.27 -2.57
N TYR A 1038 11.26 -20.78 -3.17
CA TYR A 1038 10.41 -21.53 -4.08
C TYR A 1038 10.69 -21.19 -5.55
N SER A 1039 10.34 -22.09 -6.47
CA SER A 1039 10.40 -21.80 -7.92
C SER A 1039 9.45 -20.66 -8.28
N ALA A 1040 9.94 -19.69 -9.07
CA ALA A 1040 9.11 -18.61 -9.60
C ALA A 1040 7.91 -19.15 -10.40
N GLN A 1041 6.73 -18.56 -10.20
CA GLN A 1041 5.49 -18.92 -10.88
C GLN A 1041 4.94 -17.75 -11.68
N VAL A 1042 4.22 -18.06 -12.77
CA VAL A 1042 3.48 -17.06 -13.55
C VAL A 1042 2.43 -16.41 -12.67
N LEU A 1043 2.41 -15.08 -12.66
CA LEU A 1043 1.41 -14.31 -11.95
C LEU A 1043 0.12 -14.23 -12.80
N PRO A 1044 -1.07 -14.42 -12.22
CA PRO A 1044 -2.33 -14.15 -12.92
C PRO A 1044 -2.40 -12.71 -13.40
N ARG A 1045 -3.16 -12.42 -14.47
CA ARG A 1045 -3.49 -11.04 -14.84
C ARG A 1045 -4.28 -10.35 -13.72
N PRO A 1046 -4.08 -9.03 -13.51
CA PRO A 1046 -4.97 -8.25 -12.66
C PRO A 1046 -6.41 -8.30 -13.20
N ASP A 1047 -7.39 -8.56 -12.33
CA ASP A 1047 -8.80 -8.73 -12.67
C ASP A 1047 -9.71 -8.05 -11.62
N VAL A 1048 -10.97 -7.81 -11.97
CA VAL A 1048 -11.98 -7.18 -11.11
C VAL A 1048 -13.32 -7.92 -11.20
N PHE A 1049 -14.17 -7.81 -10.16
CA PHE A 1049 -15.50 -8.43 -10.12
C PHE A 1049 -16.51 -7.82 -11.09
#